data_AF-A0A661XCQ3-F1
#
_entry.id   AF-A0A661XCQ3-F1
#
_cell.length_a   1.000
_cell.length_b   1.000
_cell.length_c   1.000
_cell.angle_alpha   90.00
_cell.angle_beta   90.00
_cell.angle_gamma   90.00
#
_symmetry.space_group_name_H-M   'P 1'
#
loop_
_entity.id
_entity.type
_entity.pdbx_description
1 polymer ?
#
loop_
_entity_poly.entity_id
_entity_poly.type
_entity_poly.pdbx_seq_one_letter_code
_entity_poly.pdbx_strand_id
1 'polypeptide(L)'
;MTVIVTHPRADFDALSSCYALSKIYKDSFVYFPDKPQNNVQKFLRDFPHIFQFFDERNLSKVKRVVMADVSSWRRVGILSRLKGKVQLHIYDHHRHYIEDAKFDFPESFGATVTGIVEILRKRKIPISDFDATIYLLGIYEDTGFLEYSSTTKKDVLIAKYLLKKANKSLVHRYLGIELSEKQRELFEVFKRNREIIKVNSIKIIFYHAFLRDFKEEISPVIHFFKRIKDSVMVFVLQSEKKTNIIVRSESKELGADEVARVFGGGGLRYASSAVVIGIGYEEIKNKILDYVKGLKESIDISKFIPQTYFQLLKRIGEIANLSGMRVYLVGGIVRDMLFGNRSIDFDIVCEGDAILLGRRIKEELGFSLKENRIFKTCLLEKDDIKFDLATARKEVYPYPGSLPKVSPSNIIEDLKRRDFTINSIAISINKDDFGRFIDPFNGRKDIREKELRVLHEKSFHEDPTRILRAVRFIARFNLELEKKTEKLLKEALRKRYLSLIPPPRFKNELFLILNEKDIISVLDRFFRWNLGIYIHRKLTKDFYFKSLKKIIELSGDTLFDFILYIEEYFSKPLFYFLILTSFLSRKDRRYISERFSLSKYERDVLCFDKRKIKRILSYIKKGKKDEIFLILEDMKVENILYAGTFIKDLKERKLLFDYFLIVKKRKIHLTGKDLIRMGVKEGPLVGKILSELKKEVLLGRVRGKSQEIEFVGKVIKNLTKINIDKSQ
;
A
#
# COMPACT_ATOMS: atom_id res chain seq x y z
N MET A 1 -72.72 -0.01 15.65
CA MET A 1 -71.38 0.59 15.44
C MET A 1 -70.39 0.00 16.44
N THR A 2 -69.14 -0.22 16.02
CA THR A 2 -68.04 -0.62 16.91
C THR A 2 -67.16 0.59 17.16
N VAL A 3 -66.87 0.90 18.42
CA VAL A 3 -65.97 2.00 18.80
C VAL A 3 -64.77 1.43 19.56
N ILE A 4 -63.56 1.72 19.08
CA ILE A 4 -62.30 1.43 19.76
C ILE A 4 -61.93 2.65 20.60
N VAL A 5 -61.64 2.46 21.87
CA VAL A 5 -61.31 3.53 22.81
C VAL A 5 -60.06 3.18 23.61
N THR A 6 -59.27 4.20 23.94
CA THR A 6 -58.10 4.07 24.81
C THR A 6 -58.21 5.01 26.02
N HIS A 7 -57.18 5.06 26.86
CA HIS A 7 -57.14 5.89 28.05
C HIS A 7 -56.89 7.38 27.75
N PRO A 8 -57.10 8.30 28.71
CA PRO A 8 -56.75 9.70 28.57
C PRO A 8 -55.23 9.87 28.46
N ARG A 9 -54.77 10.88 27.71
CA ARG A 9 -53.34 11.08 27.40
C ARG A 9 -52.68 9.85 26.73
N ALA A 10 -53.34 9.31 25.71
CA ALA A 10 -52.82 8.20 24.90
C ALA A 10 -51.38 8.43 24.43
N ASP A 11 -50.53 7.44 24.64
CA ASP A 11 -49.15 7.35 24.14
C ASP A 11 -49.09 6.50 22.85
N PHE A 12 -47.88 6.10 22.44
CA PHE A 12 -47.72 5.29 21.24
C PHE A 12 -48.19 3.85 21.39
N ASP A 13 -48.21 3.25 22.58
CA ASP A 13 -48.76 1.89 22.72
C ASP A 13 -50.29 1.94 22.59
N ALA A 14 -50.94 2.88 23.25
CA ALA A 14 -52.35 3.18 23.09
C ALA A 14 -52.75 3.48 21.63
N LEU A 15 -52.01 4.37 20.95
CA LEU A 15 -52.22 4.70 19.54
C LEU A 15 -52.08 3.46 18.64
N SER A 16 -50.98 2.72 18.82
CA SER A 16 -50.64 1.57 17.99
C SER A 16 -51.60 0.41 18.21
N SER A 17 -52.07 0.23 19.43
CA SER A 17 -53.11 -0.73 19.81
C SER A 17 -54.44 -0.39 19.16
N CYS A 18 -54.87 0.87 19.18
CA CYS A 18 -56.06 1.32 18.45
C CYS A 18 -55.93 1.07 16.95
N TYR A 19 -54.77 1.38 16.36
CA TYR A 19 -54.48 1.15 14.95
C TYR A 19 -54.51 -0.33 14.58
N ALA A 20 -53.86 -1.19 15.35
CA ALA A 20 -53.87 -2.63 15.14
C ALA A 20 -55.29 -3.22 15.26
N LEU A 21 -56.08 -2.77 16.25
CA LEU A 21 -57.46 -3.22 16.44
C LEU A 21 -58.39 -2.76 15.33
N SER A 22 -58.18 -1.59 14.73
CA SER A 22 -58.97 -1.15 13.56
C SER A 22 -58.84 -2.09 12.35
N LYS A 23 -57.74 -2.87 12.26
CA LYS A 23 -57.55 -3.91 11.23
C LYS A 23 -58.33 -5.18 11.54
N ILE A 24 -58.60 -5.45 12.82
CA ILE A 24 -59.38 -6.60 13.30
C ILE A 24 -60.88 -6.29 13.22
N TYR A 25 -61.29 -5.12 13.72
CA TYR A 25 -62.65 -4.62 13.70
C TYR A 25 -62.82 -3.67 12.52
N LYS A 26 -63.03 -4.23 11.32
CA LYS A 26 -63.31 -3.41 10.12
C LYS A 26 -64.50 -2.48 10.36
N ASP A 27 -64.44 -1.29 9.78
CA ASP A 27 -65.46 -0.23 9.90
C ASP A 27 -65.71 0.24 11.35
N SER A 28 -64.69 0.12 12.21
CA SER A 28 -64.70 0.69 13.56
C SER A 28 -64.31 2.17 13.56
N PHE A 29 -64.84 2.90 14.55
CA PHE A 29 -64.43 4.27 14.84
C PHE A 29 -63.48 4.29 16.05
N VAL A 30 -62.51 5.21 16.07
CA VAL A 30 -61.58 5.39 17.19
C VAL A 30 -61.96 6.61 18.01
N TYR A 31 -61.97 6.47 19.33
CA TYR A 31 -62.30 7.54 20.27
C TYR A 31 -61.17 7.74 21.28
N PHE A 32 -60.68 8.97 21.36
CA PHE A 32 -59.71 9.39 22.36
C PHE A 32 -60.42 10.27 23.39
N PRO A 33 -60.51 9.85 24.67
CA PRO A 33 -61.34 10.54 25.66
C PRO A 33 -60.74 11.88 26.14
N ASP A 34 -59.46 12.12 25.87
CA ASP A 34 -58.76 13.38 26.15
C ASP A 34 -57.62 13.56 25.13
N LYS A 35 -56.98 14.72 25.15
CA LYS A 35 -55.84 15.08 24.30
C LYS A 35 -54.68 14.07 24.51
N PRO A 36 -54.18 13.40 23.45
CA PRO A 36 -53.04 12.48 23.54
C PRO A 36 -51.74 13.17 23.95
N GLN A 37 -50.68 12.40 24.19
CA GLN A 37 -49.35 12.95 24.41
C GLN A 37 -48.84 13.76 23.20
N ASN A 38 -47.89 14.67 23.42
CA ASN A 38 -47.45 15.63 22.39
C ASN A 38 -46.83 14.96 21.15
N ASN A 39 -46.08 13.88 21.37
CA ASN A 39 -45.48 13.05 20.32
C ASN A 39 -46.55 12.36 19.46
N VAL A 40 -47.61 11.83 20.08
CA VAL A 40 -48.78 11.23 19.41
C VAL A 40 -49.60 12.27 18.67
N GLN A 41 -49.85 13.44 19.26
CA GLN A 41 -50.54 14.54 18.57
C GLN A 41 -49.79 14.98 17.31
N LYS A 42 -48.46 15.06 17.38
CA LYS A 42 -47.62 15.38 16.22
C LYS A 42 -47.76 14.30 15.15
N PHE A 43 -47.71 13.02 15.54
CA PHE A 43 -47.91 11.91 14.62
C PHE A 43 -49.28 11.97 13.92
N LEU A 44 -50.37 12.20 14.66
CA LEU A 44 -51.72 12.30 14.10
C LEU A 44 -51.89 13.47 13.13
N ARG A 45 -51.22 14.61 13.37
CA ARG A 45 -51.21 15.72 12.41
C ARG A 45 -50.49 15.36 11.11
N ASP A 46 -49.40 14.62 11.22
CA ASP A 46 -48.61 14.18 10.05
C ASP A 46 -49.34 13.06 9.27
N PHE A 47 -50.23 12.31 9.93
CA PHE A 47 -50.98 11.20 9.35
C PHE A 47 -52.49 11.26 9.71
N PRO A 48 -53.26 12.22 9.18
CA PRO A 48 -54.63 12.49 9.62
C PRO A 48 -55.65 11.41 9.23
N HIS A 49 -55.36 10.59 8.21
CA HIS A 49 -56.28 9.61 7.65
C HIS A 49 -56.12 8.20 8.24
N ILE A 50 -55.32 8.02 9.30
CA ILE A 50 -55.07 6.68 9.87
C ILE A 50 -56.27 6.13 10.63
N PHE A 51 -57.23 6.98 11.01
CA PHE A 51 -58.44 6.62 11.73
C PHE A 51 -59.70 7.28 11.17
N GLN A 52 -60.83 6.58 11.37
CA GLN A 52 -62.14 7.21 11.40
C GLN A 52 -62.45 7.57 12.85
N PHE A 53 -62.50 8.85 13.19
CA PHE A 53 -62.76 9.27 14.56
C PHE A 53 -64.25 9.19 14.91
N PHE A 54 -64.55 8.73 16.12
CA PHE A 54 -65.92 8.62 16.62
C PHE A 54 -66.51 9.99 16.94
N ASP A 55 -67.72 10.24 16.43
CA ASP A 55 -68.52 11.42 16.77
C ASP A 55 -69.44 11.09 17.95
N GLU A 56 -69.24 11.78 19.07
CA GLU A 56 -69.95 11.58 20.33
C GLU A 56 -71.48 11.70 20.19
N ARG A 57 -71.98 12.43 19.18
CA ARG A 57 -73.42 12.54 18.89
C ARG A 57 -74.06 11.20 18.49
N ASN A 58 -73.26 10.22 18.08
CA ASN A 58 -73.72 8.89 17.68
C ASN A 58 -73.68 7.84 18.81
N LEU A 59 -73.58 8.27 20.08
CA LEU A 59 -73.46 7.38 21.25
C LEU A 59 -74.54 6.27 21.30
N SER A 60 -75.79 6.59 20.95
CA SER A 60 -76.90 5.63 20.94
C SER A 60 -76.79 4.53 19.88
N LYS A 61 -75.95 4.71 18.84
CA LYS A 61 -75.74 3.73 17.76
C LYS A 61 -74.62 2.73 18.06
N VAL A 62 -73.91 2.91 19.17
CA VAL A 62 -72.81 2.04 19.60
C VAL A 62 -73.38 0.72 20.09
N LYS A 63 -72.95 -0.38 19.47
CA LYS A 63 -73.34 -1.76 19.84
C LYS A 63 -72.20 -2.53 20.51
N ARG A 64 -70.96 -2.09 20.28
CA ARG A 64 -69.74 -2.69 20.82
C ARG A 64 -68.70 -1.63 21.15
N VAL A 65 -68.07 -1.78 22.30
CA VAL A 65 -66.90 -1.01 22.73
C VAL A 65 -65.70 -1.96 22.79
N VAL A 66 -64.60 -1.56 22.17
CA VAL A 66 -63.32 -2.27 22.20
C VAL A 66 -62.33 -1.38 22.95
N MET A 67 -61.91 -1.79 24.13
CA MET A 67 -60.93 -1.05 24.91
C MET A 67 -59.52 -1.49 24.52
N ALA A 68 -58.67 -0.51 24.18
CA ALA A 68 -57.30 -0.67 23.74
C ALA A 68 -56.36 0.02 24.74
N ASP A 69 -55.49 -0.75 25.37
CA ASP A 69 -54.58 -0.28 26.41
C ASP A 69 -55.30 0.38 27.61
N VAL A 70 -56.52 -0.10 27.88
CA VAL A 70 -57.33 0.37 29.00
C VAL A 70 -58.31 -0.72 29.42
N SER A 71 -58.47 -0.87 30.72
CA SER A 71 -59.36 -1.88 31.33
C SER A 71 -60.31 -1.25 32.36
N SER A 72 -60.67 0.03 32.19
CA SER A 72 -61.57 0.71 33.13
C SER A 72 -62.55 1.65 32.43
N TRP A 73 -63.85 1.44 32.68
CA TRP A 73 -64.92 2.33 32.22
C TRP A 73 -64.78 3.77 32.71
N ARG A 74 -64.07 4.03 33.82
CA ARG A 74 -63.81 5.39 34.31
C ARG A 74 -62.83 6.16 33.42
N ARG A 75 -62.03 5.46 32.61
CA ARG A 75 -60.96 6.04 31.77
C ARG A 75 -61.35 6.22 30.30
N VAL A 76 -62.60 5.95 29.91
CA VAL A 76 -63.04 5.97 28.50
C VAL A 76 -64.01 7.11 28.16
N GLY A 77 -64.03 8.18 28.97
CA GLY A 77 -64.81 9.39 28.70
C GLY A 77 -66.31 9.14 28.60
N ILE A 78 -66.97 9.72 27.58
CA ILE A 78 -68.43 9.64 27.40
C ILE A 78 -68.95 8.20 27.21
N LEU A 79 -68.10 7.29 26.71
CA LEU A 79 -68.46 5.88 26.51
C LEU A 79 -68.73 5.14 27.83
N SER A 80 -68.27 5.68 28.97
CA SER A 80 -68.58 5.15 30.31
C SER A 80 -70.08 4.96 30.56
N ARG A 81 -70.94 5.77 29.93
CA ARG A 81 -72.41 5.70 30.01
C ARG A 81 -73.03 4.44 29.38
N LEU A 82 -72.24 3.70 28.60
CA LEU A 82 -72.65 2.46 27.93
C LEU A 82 -72.30 1.21 28.73
N LYS A 83 -71.71 1.34 29.92
CA LYS A 83 -71.41 0.20 30.81
C LYS A 83 -72.66 -0.66 31.03
N GLY A 84 -72.55 -1.97 30.77
CA GLY A 84 -73.64 -2.93 30.88
C GLY A 84 -74.69 -2.88 29.75
N LYS A 85 -74.54 -2.01 28.76
CA LYS A 85 -75.51 -1.82 27.65
C LYS A 85 -75.00 -2.30 26.28
N VAL A 86 -73.71 -2.59 26.16
CA VAL A 86 -73.04 -2.91 24.89
C VAL A 86 -72.06 -4.06 25.06
N GLN A 87 -71.71 -4.73 23.96
CA GLN A 87 -70.66 -5.75 23.97
C GLN A 87 -69.30 -5.10 24.31
N LEU A 88 -68.55 -5.70 25.24
CA LEU A 88 -67.25 -5.20 25.68
C LEU A 88 -66.12 -6.19 25.36
N HIS A 89 -65.15 -5.72 24.59
CA HIS A 89 -63.91 -6.44 24.32
C HIS A 89 -62.73 -5.64 24.88
N ILE A 90 -61.79 -6.28 25.56
CA ILE A 90 -60.68 -5.60 26.22
C ILE A 90 -59.36 -6.21 25.73
N TYR A 91 -58.47 -5.32 25.29
CA TYR A 91 -57.08 -5.58 24.95
C TYR A 91 -56.22 -4.65 25.80
N ASP A 92 -55.78 -5.12 26.96
CA ASP A 92 -54.90 -4.41 27.88
C ASP A 92 -53.92 -5.45 28.48
N HIS A 93 -52.63 -5.13 28.53
CA HIS A 93 -51.62 -6.01 29.12
C HIS A 93 -51.64 -5.97 30.66
N HIS A 94 -52.22 -4.93 31.27
CA HIS A 94 -52.44 -4.81 32.71
C HIS A 94 -53.73 -5.55 33.12
N ARG A 95 -53.63 -6.83 33.47
CA ARG A 95 -54.79 -7.68 33.84
C ARG A 95 -55.58 -7.14 35.04
N HIS A 96 -56.63 -6.37 34.78
CA HIS A 96 -57.66 -6.03 35.76
C HIS A 96 -58.95 -6.75 35.36
N TYR A 97 -59.49 -7.58 36.26
CA TYR A 97 -60.68 -8.36 36.00
C TYR A 97 -61.91 -7.44 35.93
N ILE A 98 -62.66 -7.50 34.83
CA ILE A 98 -64.00 -6.91 34.69
C ILE A 98 -64.96 -8.04 34.34
N GLU A 99 -66.02 -8.21 35.12
CA GLU A 99 -67.12 -9.13 34.80
C GLU A 99 -67.75 -8.76 33.43
N ASP A 100 -68.16 -9.78 32.66
CA ASP A 100 -68.78 -9.68 31.33
C ASP A 100 -67.91 -9.18 30.16
N ALA A 101 -66.58 -9.14 30.31
CA ALA A 101 -65.66 -8.78 29.21
C ALA A 101 -65.05 -10.00 28.51
N LYS A 102 -64.97 -9.98 27.17
CA LYS A 102 -64.15 -10.94 26.41
C LYS A 102 -62.69 -10.47 26.42
N PHE A 103 -61.84 -11.16 27.18
CA PHE A 103 -60.39 -10.97 27.21
C PHE A 103 -59.71 -11.88 26.18
N ASP A 104 -58.95 -11.31 25.25
CA ASP A 104 -58.32 -12.04 24.13
C ASP A 104 -56.79 -12.26 24.33
N PHE A 105 -56.24 -12.01 25.52
CA PHE A 105 -54.82 -12.25 25.82
C PHE A 105 -54.59 -13.46 26.73
N PRO A 106 -54.07 -14.59 26.20
CA PRO A 106 -53.74 -15.75 27.02
C PRO A 106 -52.48 -15.55 27.88
N GLU A 107 -51.61 -14.59 27.52
CA GLU A 107 -50.25 -14.43 28.08
C GLU A 107 -49.95 -12.99 28.50
N SER A 108 -48.83 -12.77 29.20
CA SER A 108 -48.33 -11.44 29.59
C SER A 108 -47.46 -10.85 28.48
N PHE A 109 -47.56 -9.53 28.26
CA PHE A 109 -46.80 -8.77 27.28
C PHE A 109 -46.27 -7.49 27.94
N GLY A 110 -45.15 -6.97 27.44
CA GLY A 110 -44.57 -5.71 27.90
C GLY A 110 -45.07 -4.48 27.13
N ALA A 111 -45.90 -4.69 26.10
CA ALA A 111 -46.69 -3.68 25.42
C ALA A 111 -48.02 -4.30 24.94
N THR A 112 -49.13 -3.58 25.05
CA THR A 112 -50.45 -4.03 24.61
C THR A 112 -50.47 -4.33 23.10
N VAL A 113 -49.79 -3.51 22.28
CA VAL A 113 -49.73 -3.72 20.82
C VAL A 113 -49.02 -5.02 20.45
N THR A 114 -48.06 -5.51 21.24
CA THR A 114 -47.36 -6.77 20.98
C THR A 114 -48.35 -7.93 20.87
N GLY A 115 -49.28 -8.01 21.82
CA GLY A 115 -50.31 -9.06 21.83
C GLY A 115 -51.24 -8.95 20.63
N ILE A 116 -51.65 -7.73 20.25
CA ILE A 116 -52.55 -7.50 19.13
C ILE A 116 -51.86 -7.88 17.81
N VAL A 117 -50.58 -7.55 17.63
CA VAL A 117 -49.79 -7.94 16.46
C VAL A 117 -49.64 -9.46 16.38
N GLU A 118 -49.51 -10.16 17.51
CA GLU A 118 -49.53 -11.62 17.53
C GLU A 118 -50.86 -12.18 17.01
N ILE A 119 -51.99 -11.57 17.39
CA ILE A 119 -53.33 -11.92 16.87
C ILE A 119 -53.42 -11.67 15.36
N LEU A 120 -52.97 -10.50 14.89
CA LEU A 120 -52.93 -10.18 13.45
C LEU A 120 -52.16 -11.25 12.66
N ARG A 121 -50.99 -11.66 13.19
CA ARG A 121 -50.16 -12.72 12.58
C ARG A 121 -50.86 -14.07 12.58
N LYS A 122 -51.47 -14.49 13.70
CA LYS A 122 -52.22 -15.76 13.79
C LYS A 122 -53.41 -15.78 12.82
N ARG A 123 -54.09 -14.64 12.64
CA ARG A 123 -55.19 -14.46 11.68
C ARG A 123 -54.74 -14.20 10.24
N LYS A 124 -53.42 -14.19 9.98
CA LYS A 124 -52.82 -13.89 8.66
C LYS A 124 -53.29 -12.56 8.06
N ILE A 125 -53.59 -11.56 8.89
CA ILE A 125 -53.89 -10.21 8.42
C ILE A 125 -52.57 -9.56 7.98
N PRO A 126 -52.48 -9.00 6.75
CA PRO A 126 -51.23 -8.47 6.22
C PRO A 126 -50.76 -7.24 7.00
N ILE A 127 -49.45 -7.16 7.23
CA ILE A 127 -48.77 -6.03 7.87
C ILE A 127 -47.90 -5.34 6.81
N SER A 128 -48.30 -4.13 6.41
CA SER A 128 -47.53 -3.24 5.53
C SER A 128 -46.34 -2.60 6.24
N ASP A 129 -45.49 -1.90 5.50
CA ASP A 129 -44.32 -1.21 6.05
C ASP A 129 -44.74 -0.08 7.01
N PHE A 130 -45.85 0.60 6.70
CA PHE A 130 -46.42 1.63 7.56
C PHE A 130 -47.02 1.01 8.83
N ASP A 131 -47.77 -0.08 8.71
CA ASP A 131 -48.29 -0.83 9.86
C ASP A 131 -47.14 -1.26 10.79
N ALA A 132 -46.07 -1.82 10.21
CA ALA A 132 -44.91 -2.25 10.98
C ALA A 132 -44.19 -1.09 11.68
N THR A 133 -44.21 0.10 11.09
CA THR A 133 -43.61 1.30 11.67
C THR A 133 -44.42 1.80 12.86
N ILE A 134 -45.75 1.85 12.75
CA ILE A 134 -46.63 2.24 13.85
C ILE A 134 -46.51 1.24 15.00
N TYR A 135 -46.62 -0.06 14.72
CA TYR A 135 -46.56 -1.07 15.78
C TYR A 135 -45.22 -1.04 16.52
N LEU A 136 -44.10 -0.78 15.82
CA LEU A 136 -42.80 -0.66 16.45
C LEU A 136 -42.68 0.60 17.33
N LEU A 137 -43.38 1.70 17.00
CA LEU A 137 -43.48 2.87 17.89
C LEU A 137 -44.08 2.48 19.24
N GLY A 138 -45.23 1.79 19.22
CA GLY A 138 -45.90 1.36 20.46
C GLY A 138 -45.05 0.41 21.30
N ILE A 139 -44.44 -0.59 20.67
CA ILE A 139 -43.57 -1.54 21.40
C ILE A 139 -42.39 -0.79 22.05
N TYR A 140 -41.69 0.07 21.31
CA TYR A 140 -40.51 0.76 21.86
C TYR A 140 -40.84 1.81 22.90
N GLU A 141 -42.00 2.48 22.82
CA GLU A 141 -42.44 3.42 23.86
C GLU A 141 -42.63 2.68 25.21
N ASP A 142 -43.42 1.61 25.23
CA ASP A 142 -43.82 0.94 26.48
C ASP A 142 -42.74 0.01 27.06
N THR A 143 -41.84 -0.49 26.21
CA THR A 143 -40.70 -1.33 26.63
C THR A 143 -39.40 -0.56 26.83
N GLY A 144 -39.39 0.76 26.61
CA GLY A 144 -38.17 1.57 26.66
C GLY A 144 -37.09 1.07 25.70
N PHE A 145 -37.44 0.92 24.42
CA PHE A 145 -36.59 0.29 23.40
C PHE A 145 -36.15 -1.15 23.76
N LEU A 146 -37.00 -1.90 24.47
CA LEU A 146 -36.76 -3.26 24.97
C LEU A 146 -35.80 -3.34 26.17
N GLU A 147 -35.53 -2.23 26.86
CA GLU A 147 -34.61 -2.17 28.01
C GLU A 147 -35.33 -2.30 29.36
N TYR A 148 -36.64 -2.02 29.43
CA TYR A 148 -37.38 -2.09 30.69
C TYR A 148 -37.54 -3.52 31.20
N SER A 149 -37.57 -3.68 32.52
CA SER A 149 -37.72 -4.99 33.18
C SER A 149 -39.08 -5.66 32.92
N SER A 150 -40.09 -4.89 32.51
CA SER A 150 -41.40 -5.37 32.05
C SER A 150 -41.37 -6.01 30.65
N THR A 151 -40.28 -5.84 29.89
CA THR A 151 -40.14 -6.36 28.52
C THR A 151 -40.16 -7.89 28.52
N THR A 152 -41.02 -8.48 27.69
CA THR A 152 -41.12 -9.95 27.55
C THR A 152 -40.38 -10.46 26.31
N LYS A 153 -40.13 -11.78 26.29
CA LYS A 153 -39.59 -12.47 25.11
C LYS A 153 -40.42 -12.22 23.84
N LYS A 154 -41.74 -12.06 23.97
CA LYS A 154 -42.62 -11.83 22.83
C LYS A 154 -42.43 -10.44 22.24
N ASP A 155 -42.23 -9.41 23.07
CA ASP A 155 -41.94 -8.05 22.60
C ASP A 155 -40.71 -8.05 21.70
N VAL A 156 -39.64 -8.73 22.12
CA VAL A 156 -38.41 -8.89 21.33
C VAL A 156 -38.66 -9.62 20.01
N LEU A 157 -39.44 -10.70 20.03
CA LEU A 157 -39.73 -11.50 18.82
C LEU A 157 -40.61 -10.75 17.81
N ILE A 158 -41.61 -10.01 18.29
CA ILE A 158 -42.46 -9.17 17.45
C ILE A 158 -41.65 -7.98 16.94
N ALA A 159 -40.89 -7.28 17.77
CA ALA A 159 -40.02 -6.18 17.33
C ALA A 159 -39.04 -6.65 16.24
N LYS A 160 -38.40 -7.82 16.42
CA LYS A 160 -37.54 -8.44 15.38
C LYS A 160 -38.27 -8.67 14.06
N TYR A 161 -39.53 -9.12 14.12
CA TYR A 161 -40.35 -9.33 12.93
C TYR A 161 -40.68 -8.00 12.23
N LEU A 162 -41.08 -6.98 12.98
CA LEU A 162 -41.44 -5.67 12.44
C LEU A 162 -40.23 -4.90 11.89
N LEU A 163 -39.06 -5.01 12.51
CA LEU A 163 -37.81 -4.36 12.11
C LEU A 163 -37.36 -4.68 10.68
N LYS A 164 -37.86 -5.77 10.08
CA LYS A 164 -37.60 -6.12 8.67
C LYS A 164 -38.29 -5.17 7.69
N LYS A 165 -39.40 -4.54 8.10
CA LYS A 165 -40.25 -3.67 7.27
C LYS A 165 -40.35 -2.24 7.77
N ALA A 166 -40.20 -2.03 9.09
CA ALA A 166 -40.42 -0.75 9.73
C ALA A 166 -39.41 0.32 9.29
N ASN A 167 -39.89 1.56 9.12
CA ASN A 167 -39.06 2.72 8.86
C ASN A 167 -38.44 3.25 10.18
N LYS A 168 -37.22 2.81 10.47
CA LYS A 168 -36.48 3.16 11.69
C LYS A 168 -36.29 4.67 11.88
N SER A 169 -36.17 5.43 10.80
CA SER A 169 -36.03 6.89 10.85
C SER A 169 -37.32 7.57 11.31
N LEU A 170 -38.48 7.03 10.94
CA LEU A 170 -39.77 7.51 11.44
C LEU A 170 -39.90 7.18 12.94
N VAL A 171 -39.53 5.96 13.34
CA VAL A 171 -39.56 5.52 14.74
C VAL A 171 -38.75 6.46 15.64
N HIS A 172 -37.48 6.73 15.28
CA HIS A 172 -36.62 7.64 16.03
C HIS A 172 -37.13 9.09 16.09
N ARG A 173 -37.81 9.56 15.04
CA ARG A 173 -38.34 10.92 14.98
C ARG A 173 -39.44 11.17 16.02
N TYR A 174 -40.30 10.19 16.26
CA TYR A 174 -41.48 10.37 17.12
C TYR A 174 -41.28 9.89 18.56
N LEU A 175 -40.43 8.89 18.80
CA LEU A 175 -40.07 8.48 20.17
C LEU A 175 -39.04 9.40 20.84
N GLY A 176 -38.75 10.55 20.21
CA GLY A 176 -38.04 11.65 20.87
C GLY A 176 -36.71 11.25 21.50
N ILE A 177 -35.75 10.71 20.72
CA ILE A 177 -34.34 10.82 21.12
C ILE A 177 -34.04 12.33 21.11
N GLU A 178 -34.31 13.01 22.21
CA GLU A 178 -34.07 14.43 22.34
C GLU A 178 -32.57 14.65 22.42
N LEU A 179 -32.06 15.53 21.55
CA LEU A 179 -30.71 16.03 21.73
C LEU A 179 -30.66 16.79 23.05
N SER A 180 -29.63 16.52 23.86
CA SER A 180 -29.28 17.34 25.02
C SER A 180 -29.07 18.80 24.60
N GLU A 181 -29.06 19.73 25.55
CA GLU A 181 -28.80 21.14 25.27
C GLU A 181 -27.47 21.34 24.50
N LYS A 182 -26.40 20.65 24.92
CA LYS A 182 -25.09 20.68 24.25
C LYS A 182 -25.11 20.03 22.87
N GLN A 183 -25.87 18.95 22.69
CA GLN A 183 -26.04 18.33 21.39
C GLN A 183 -26.87 19.20 20.43
N ARG A 184 -27.87 19.93 20.93
CA ARG A 184 -28.63 20.94 20.16
C ARG A 184 -27.72 22.10 19.74
N GLU A 185 -26.88 22.57 20.66
CA GLU A 185 -25.86 23.58 20.34
C GLU A 185 -24.94 23.09 19.21
N LEU A 186 -24.38 21.88 19.35
CA LEU A 186 -23.53 21.29 18.31
C LEU A 186 -24.26 21.13 16.97
N PHE A 187 -25.53 20.71 16.99
CA PHE A 187 -26.36 20.59 15.79
C PHE A 187 -26.52 21.94 15.07
N GLU A 188 -26.81 23.01 15.80
CA GLU A 188 -26.96 24.35 15.23
C GLU A 188 -25.62 24.94 14.75
N VAL A 189 -24.51 24.66 15.45
CA VAL A 189 -23.17 25.03 14.98
C VAL A 189 -22.85 24.34 13.66
N PHE A 190 -23.07 23.02 13.54
CA PHE A 190 -22.86 22.31 12.29
C PHE A 190 -23.76 22.84 11.16
N LYS A 191 -25.03 23.15 11.43
CA LYS A 191 -25.92 23.74 10.41
C LYS A 191 -25.40 25.07 9.87
N ARG A 192 -24.84 25.91 10.75
CA ARG A 192 -24.26 27.22 10.41
C ARG A 192 -22.94 27.07 9.64
N ASN A 193 -22.10 26.16 10.11
CA ASN A 193 -20.74 25.94 9.61
C ASN A 193 -20.71 24.79 8.61
N ARG A 194 -21.45 24.97 7.50
CA ARG A 194 -21.54 24.01 6.40
C ARG A 194 -20.84 24.54 5.16
N GLU A 195 -19.88 23.78 4.64
CA GLU A 195 -19.27 24.02 3.34
C GLU A 195 -19.62 22.89 2.37
N ILE A 196 -20.04 23.24 1.16
CA ILE A 196 -20.25 22.27 0.08
C ILE A 196 -19.19 22.49 -0.97
N ILE A 197 -18.40 21.46 -1.24
CA ILE A 197 -17.37 21.49 -2.26
C ILE A 197 -17.65 20.35 -3.24
N LYS A 198 -17.69 20.69 -4.52
CA LYS A 198 -17.74 19.70 -5.59
C LYS A 198 -16.33 19.52 -6.12
N VAL A 199 -15.79 18.31 -5.97
CA VAL A 199 -14.51 17.92 -6.58
C VAL A 199 -14.79 16.74 -7.49
N ASN A 200 -14.43 16.88 -8.76
CA ASN A 200 -14.79 15.91 -9.80
C ASN A 200 -16.33 15.74 -9.90
N SER A 201 -16.82 14.50 -9.93
CA SER A 201 -18.24 14.13 -9.89
C SER A 201 -18.81 14.03 -8.47
N ILE A 202 -17.96 14.17 -7.43
CA ILE A 202 -18.33 13.89 -6.04
C ILE A 202 -18.69 15.19 -5.33
N LYS A 203 -19.85 15.19 -4.69
CA LYS A 203 -20.28 16.27 -3.79
C LYS A 203 -19.82 15.96 -2.36
N ILE A 204 -18.94 16.80 -1.81
CA ILE A 204 -18.47 16.69 -0.43
C ILE A 204 -19.10 17.82 0.40
N ILE A 205 -19.65 17.46 1.55
CA ILE A 205 -20.32 18.39 2.46
C ILE A 205 -19.57 18.33 3.78
N PHE A 206 -18.87 19.41 4.11
CA PHE A 206 -18.17 19.57 5.36
C PHE A 206 -19.07 20.27 6.38
N TYR A 207 -19.07 19.73 7.59
CA TYR A 207 -19.67 20.33 8.78
C TYR A 207 -18.56 20.49 9.81
N HIS A 208 -18.35 21.70 10.34
CA HIS A 208 -17.26 21.92 11.30
C HIS A 208 -17.72 22.66 12.56
N ALA A 209 -17.18 22.24 13.70
CA ALA A 209 -17.45 22.85 15.00
C ALA A 209 -16.18 22.83 15.85
N PHE A 210 -15.99 23.89 16.64
CA PHE A 210 -14.98 23.94 17.69
C PHE A 210 -15.67 24.10 19.05
N LEU A 211 -15.50 23.12 19.93
CA LEU A 211 -16.07 23.14 21.29
C LEU A 211 -14.99 22.70 22.28
N ARG A 212 -14.71 23.55 23.29
CA ARG A 212 -13.67 23.26 24.31
C ARG A 212 -14.04 22.07 25.19
N ASP A 213 -15.31 21.96 25.60
CA ASP A 213 -15.79 20.97 26.59
C ASP A 213 -17.02 20.15 26.12
N PHE A 214 -16.91 19.55 24.94
CA PHE A 214 -17.91 18.58 24.47
C PHE A 214 -17.53 17.14 24.89
N LYS A 215 -18.24 16.59 25.88
CA LYS A 215 -18.00 15.24 26.44
C LYS A 215 -19.04 14.20 26.03
N GLU A 216 -20.04 14.60 25.26
CA GLU A 216 -21.16 13.74 24.86
C GLU A 216 -20.88 13.02 23.54
N GLU A 217 -21.71 12.03 23.21
CA GLU A 217 -21.62 11.37 21.91
C GLU A 217 -22.12 12.27 20.77
N ILE A 218 -21.37 12.27 19.66
CA ILE A 218 -21.70 13.04 18.46
C ILE A 218 -22.69 12.28 17.57
N SER A 219 -22.73 10.95 17.67
CA SER A 219 -23.55 10.08 16.81
C SER A 219 -25.03 10.48 16.80
N PRO A 220 -25.70 10.75 17.96
CA PRO A 220 -27.08 11.21 17.98
C PRO A 220 -27.30 12.48 17.14
N VAL A 221 -26.39 13.46 17.24
CA VAL A 221 -26.45 14.71 16.45
C VAL A 221 -26.38 14.44 14.95
N ILE A 222 -25.50 13.54 14.52
CA ILE A 222 -25.31 13.20 13.10
C ILE A 222 -26.56 12.53 12.53
N HIS A 223 -27.31 11.76 13.32
CA HIS A 223 -28.56 11.12 12.89
C HIS A 223 -29.65 12.11 12.48
N PHE A 224 -29.63 13.35 12.97
CA PHE A 224 -30.56 14.42 12.57
C PHE A 224 -30.23 15.05 11.22
N PHE A 225 -29.04 14.80 10.66
CA PHE A 225 -28.69 15.30 9.33
C PHE A 225 -29.28 14.41 8.23
N LYS A 226 -30.08 15.02 7.35
CA LYS A 226 -30.63 14.34 6.17
C LYS A 226 -29.49 13.81 5.30
N ARG A 227 -29.51 12.51 5.02
CA ARG A 227 -28.59 11.88 4.06
C ARG A 227 -28.87 12.41 2.66
N ILE A 228 -27.81 12.84 1.98
CA ILE A 228 -27.91 13.43 0.64
C ILE A 228 -27.34 12.41 -0.36
N LYS A 229 -28.16 12.05 -1.35
CA LYS A 229 -27.78 11.11 -2.41
C LYS A 229 -26.52 11.59 -3.14
N ASP A 230 -25.66 10.64 -3.52
CA ASP A 230 -24.43 10.88 -4.29
C ASP A 230 -23.49 11.91 -3.63
N SER A 231 -23.40 11.88 -2.30
CA SER A 231 -22.55 12.80 -1.53
C SER A 231 -21.77 12.12 -0.42
N VAL A 232 -20.69 12.76 0.00
CA VAL A 232 -19.90 12.42 1.18
C VAL A 232 -20.04 13.55 2.20
N MET A 233 -20.53 13.24 3.39
CA MET A 233 -20.70 14.17 4.49
C MET A 233 -19.59 13.94 5.52
N VAL A 234 -18.81 14.99 5.82
CA VAL A 234 -17.67 14.96 6.72
C VAL A 234 -17.95 15.90 7.89
N PHE A 235 -18.08 15.35 9.09
CA PHE A 235 -18.30 16.08 10.32
C PHE A 235 -16.99 16.19 11.09
N VAL A 236 -16.53 17.42 11.34
CA VAL A 236 -15.27 17.73 12.01
C VAL A 236 -15.57 18.43 13.32
N LEU A 237 -15.38 17.74 14.44
CA LEU A 237 -15.48 18.32 15.78
C LEU A 237 -14.08 18.48 16.38
N GLN A 238 -13.63 19.73 16.48
CA GLN A 238 -12.34 20.09 17.06
C GLN A 238 -12.51 20.48 18.54
N SER A 239 -11.66 19.91 19.40
CA SER A 239 -11.46 20.34 20.79
C SER A 239 -10.02 20.79 21.00
N GLU A 240 -9.64 21.20 22.22
CA GLU A 240 -8.27 21.63 22.53
C GLU A 240 -7.24 20.50 22.36
N LYS A 241 -7.64 19.24 22.60
CA LYS A 241 -6.72 18.09 22.60
C LYS A 241 -6.75 17.27 21.31
N LYS A 242 -7.88 17.21 20.62
CA LYS A 242 -8.09 16.31 19.47
C LYS A 242 -9.18 16.82 18.54
N THR A 243 -9.14 16.34 17.30
CA THR A 243 -10.16 16.57 16.28
C THR A 243 -10.79 15.23 15.91
N ASN A 244 -12.11 15.11 16.13
CA ASN A 244 -12.88 13.94 15.71
C ASN A 244 -13.44 14.18 14.32
N ILE A 245 -13.27 13.22 13.43
CA ILE A 245 -13.74 13.24 12.05
C ILE A 245 -14.71 12.09 11.90
N ILE A 246 -15.96 12.36 11.55
CA ILE A 246 -16.98 11.34 11.29
C ILE A 246 -17.44 11.49 9.85
N VAL A 247 -17.43 10.40 9.09
CA VAL A 247 -17.77 10.42 7.67
C VAL A 247 -19.00 9.55 7.42
N ARG A 248 -19.91 10.06 6.59
CA ARG A 248 -21.03 9.32 6.02
C ARG A 248 -20.97 9.45 4.51
N SER A 249 -21.11 8.34 3.79
CA SER A 249 -21.08 8.36 2.33
C SER A 249 -22.29 7.64 1.76
N GLU A 250 -22.99 8.36 0.88
CA GLU A 250 -23.99 7.83 -0.05
C GLU A 250 -23.43 7.84 -1.48
N SER A 251 -22.14 8.14 -1.66
CA SER A 251 -21.46 8.15 -2.95
C SER A 251 -21.09 6.73 -3.38
N LYS A 252 -21.27 6.44 -4.67
CA LYS A 252 -20.73 5.21 -5.28
C LYS A 252 -19.24 5.30 -5.58
N GLU A 253 -18.68 6.51 -5.69
CA GLU A 253 -17.29 6.74 -6.12
C GLU A 253 -16.29 6.84 -4.95
N LEU A 254 -16.76 7.22 -3.76
CA LEU A 254 -15.89 7.42 -2.60
C LEU A 254 -16.54 6.91 -1.32
N GLY A 255 -15.94 5.89 -0.71
CA GLY A 255 -16.36 5.35 0.58
C GLY A 255 -16.00 6.26 1.76
N ALA A 256 -16.82 6.22 2.81
CA ALA A 256 -16.52 6.87 4.08
C ALA A 256 -15.21 6.35 4.68
N ASP A 257 -14.97 5.04 4.59
CA ASP A 257 -13.77 4.36 5.05
C ASP A 257 -12.49 4.82 4.32
N GLU A 258 -12.58 5.15 3.03
CA GLU A 258 -11.48 5.73 2.25
C GLU A 258 -11.10 7.12 2.79
N VAL A 259 -12.09 7.97 3.07
CA VAL A 259 -11.86 9.31 3.64
C VAL A 259 -11.27 9.24 5.05
N ALA A 260 -11.80 8.37 5.91
CA ALA A 260 -11.28 8.22 7.27
C ALA A 260 -9.85 7.66 7.30
N ARG A 261 -9.49 6.78 6.36
CA ARG A 261 -8.14 6.21 6.25
C ARG A 261 -7.05 7.24 5.99
N VAL A 262 -7.37 8.36 5.33
CA VAL A 262 -6.45 9.51 5.16
C VAL A 262 -5.90 10.01 6.50
N PHE A 263 -6.66 9.80 7.58
CA PHE A 263 -6.35 10.24 8.93
C PHE A 263 -6.07 9.08 9.89
N GLY A 264 -5.82 7.86 9.38
CA GLY A 264 -5.61 6.67 10.20
C GLY A 264 -6.86 6.13 10.88
N GLY A 265 -8.05 6.58 10.44
CA GLY A 265 -9.34 6.07 10.90
C GLY A 265 -9.79 4.81 10.18
N GLY A 266 -10.93 4.28 10.62
CA GLY A 266 -11.52 3.04 10.11
C GLY A 266 -13.04 3.03 10.18
N GLY A 267 -13.63 1.98 9.61
CA GLY A 267 -15.08 1.81 9.57
C GLY A 267 -15.54 1.10 8.32
N LEU A 268 -16.82 1.27 7.99
CA LEU A 268 -17.47 0.67 6.84
C LEU A 268 -17.67 1.73 5.74
N ARG A 269 -17.91 1.26 4.51
CA ARG A 269 -18.04 2.12 3.33
C ARG A 269 -19.06 3.25 3.46
N TYR A 270 -20.14 3.03 4.21
CA TYR A 270 -21.21 4.02 4.42
C TYR A 270 -20.99 4.89 5.66
N ALA A 271 -20.15 4.46 6.61
CA ALA A 271 -19.96 5.11 7.90
C ALA A 271 -18.60 4.77 8.51
N SER A 272 -17.81 5.80 8.78
CA SER A 272 -16.47 5.66 9.37
C SER A 272 -16.13 6.83 10.28
N SER A 273 -15.01 6.71 11.02
CA SER A 273 -14.49 7.77 11.87
C SER A 273 -12.97 7.75 11.97
N ALA A 274 -12.38 8.91 12.24
CA ALA A 274 -10.97 9.08 12.55
C ALA A 274 -10.81 10.09 13.70
N VAL A 275 -9.70 9.99 14.42
CA VAL A 275 -9.33 10.95 15.48
C VAL A 275 -7.89 11.39 15.22
N VAL A 276 -7.66 12.70 15.16
CA VAL A 276 -6.33 13.29 14.94
C VAL A 276 -5.99 14.30 16.03
N ILE A 277 -4.69 14.52 16.27
CA ILE A 277 -4.19 15.42 17.30
C ILE A 277 -3.45 16.58 16.61
N GLY A 278 -3.77 17.82 16.97
CA GLY A 278 -3.07 19.01 16.48
C GLY A 278 -3.35 19.41 15.02
N ILE A 279 -4.34 18.80 14.36
CA ILE A 279 -4.72 19.11 12.98
C ILE A 279 -6.04 19.89 12.98
N GLY A 280 -6.02 21.08 12.37
CA GLY A 280 -7.18 21.95 12.23
C GLY A 280 -8.08 21.59 11.05
N TYR A 281 -9.29 22.15 11.04
CA TYR A 281 -10.30 21.94 10.00
C TYR A 281 -9.79 22.20 8.57
N GLU A 282 -9.10 23.31 8.31
CA GLU A 282 -8.61 23.65 6.96
C GLU A 282 -7.61 22.64 6.42
N GLU A 283 -6.73 22.11 7.27
CA GLU A 283 -5.77 21.07 6.86
C GLU A 283 -6.48 19.74 6.57
N ILE A 284 -7.48 19.37 7.38
CA ILE A 284 -8.33 18.19 7.14
C ILE A 284 -9.06 18.33 5.80
N LYS A 285 -9.68 19.50 5.56
CA LYS A 285 -10.37 19.82 4.32
C LYS A 285 -9.43 19.65 3.13
N ASN A 286 -8.27 20.31 3.15
CA ASN A 286 -7.30 20.26 2.05
C ASN A 286 -6.80 18.83 1.79
N LYS A 287 -6.46 18.06 2.83
CA LYS A 287 -6.05 16.65 2.68
C LYS A 287 -7.12 15.79 2.02
N ILE A 288 -8.40 15.99 2.37
CA ILE A 288 -9.51 15.27 1.74
C ILE A 288 -9.68 15.71 0.28
N LEU A 289 -9.63 17.02 0.01
CA LEU A 289 -9.78 17.53 -1.36
C LEU A 289 -8.64 17.06 -2.26
N ASP A 290 -7.40 17.07 -1.78
CA ASP A 290 -6.24 16.59 -2.54
C ASP A 290 -6.31 15.09 -2.80
N TYR A 291 -6.74 14.31 -1.80
CA TYR A 291 -7.04 12.90 -1.98
C TYR A 291 -8.10 12.70 -3.08
N VAL A 292 -9.22 13.44 -3.02
CA VAL A 292 -10.32 13.33 -3.99
C VAL A 292 -9.92 13.76 -5.39
N LYS A 293 -9.11 14.82 -5.52
CA LYS A 293 -8.54 15.25 -6.81
C LYS A 293 -7.68 14.14 -7.43
N GLY A 294 -6.90 13.43 -6.61
CA GLY A 294 -6.09 12.29 -7.05
C GLY A 294 -6.89 11.05 -7.49
N LEU A 295 -8.17 10.93 -7.11
CA LEU A 295 -9.00 9.73 -7.41
C LEU A 295 -9.28 9.49 -8.90
N LYS A 296 -9.35 10.55 -9.71
CA LYS A 296 -9.63 10.43 -11.16
C LYS A 296 -8.39 10.29 -12.02
N GLU A 297 -7.22 10.47 -11.44
CA GLU A 297 -5.99 10.28 -12.19
C GLU A 297 -5.71 8.78 -12.22
N SER A 298 -6.18 8.15 -13.29
CA SER A 298 -5.78 6.80 -13.66
C SER A 298 -4.73 6.90 -14.77
N ILE A 299 -3.79 5.97 -14.77
CA ILE A 299 -2.83 5.83 -15.85
C ILE A 299 -3.26 4.68 -16.74
N ASP A 300 -3.25 4.93 -18.05
CA ASP A 300 -3.37 3.86 -19.01
C ASP A 300 -2.05 3.08 -19.08
N ILE A 301 -1.96 2.04 -18.24
CA ILE A 301 -0.76 1.20 -18.09
C ILE A 301 -0.38 0.57 -19.45
N SER A 302 -1.34 0.31 -20.34
CA SER A 302 -1.10 -0.35 -21.65
C SER A 302 -0.15 0.43 -22.56
N LYS A 303 0.01 1.74 -22.35
CA LYS A 303 0.94 2.59 -23.12
C LYS A 303 2.41 2.36 -22.77
N PHE A 304 2.69 1.81 -21.58
CA PHE A 304 4.04 1.73 -21.02
C PHE A 304 4.62 0.32 -20.97
N ILE A 305 3.79 -0.71 -21.14
CA ILE A 305 4.20 -2.11 -21.06
C ILE A 305 3.68 -2.90 -22.27
N PRO A 306 4.34 -4.00 -22.66
CA PRO A 306 3.84 -4.85 -23.72
C PRO A 306 2.46 -5.44 -23.39
N GLN A 307 1.65 -5.69 -24.43
CA GLN A 307 0.28 -6.17 -24.29
C GLN A 307 0.18 -7.48 -23.48
N THR A 308 1.17 -8.36 -23.59
CA THR A 308 1.26 -9.61 -22.83
C THR A 308 1.29 -9.36 -21.32
N TYR A 309 2.15 -8.45 -20.85
CA TYR A 309 2.22 -8.06 -19.44
C TYR A 309 0.96 -7.38 -18.96
N PHE A 310 0.36 -6.52 -19.79
CA PHE A 310 -0.90 -5.86 -19.45
C PHE A 310 -2.05 -6.84 -19.18
N GLN A 311 -2.19 -7.86 -20.04
CA GLN A 311 -3.21 -8.90 -19.84
C GLN A 311 -2.93 -9.74 -18.58
N LEU A 312 -1.66 -10.08 -18.32
CA LEU A 312 -1.26 -10.80 -17.11
C LEU A 312 -1.58 -10.00 -15.84
N LEU A 313 -1.29 -8.69 -15.82
CA LEU A 313 -1.61 -7.84 -14.67
C LEU A 313 -3.12 -7.75 -14.41
N LYS A 314 -3.95 -7.64 -15.46
CA LYS A 314 -5.41 -7.70 -15.30
C LYS A 314 -5.84 -9.00 -14.68
N ARG A 315 -5.28 -10.11 -15.13
CA ARG A 315 -5.61 -11.44 -14.61
C ARG A 315 -5.17 -11.62 -13.15
N ILE A 316 -4.00 -11.14 -12.78
CA ILE A 316 -3.54 -11.08 -11.38
C ILE A 316 -4.51 -10.25 -10.52
N GLY A 317 -4.99 -9.12 -11.04
CA GLY A 317 -6.02 -8.29 -10.42
C GLY A 317 -7.32 -9.02 -10.14
N GLU A 318 -7.79 -9.84 -11.10
CA GLU A 318 -8.98 -10.68 -10.97
C GLU A 318 -8.81 -11.73 -9.86
N ILE A 319 -7.68 -12.45 -9.86
CA ILE A 319 -7.35 -13.47 -8.86
C ILE A 319 -7.29 -12.85 -7.45
N ALA A 320 -6.69 -11.67 -7.33
CA ALA A 320 -6.63 -10.94 -6.06
C ALA A 320 -8.02 -10.52 -5.56
N ASN A 321 -8.89 -10.01 -6.44
CA ASN A 321 -10.27 -9.67 -6.11
C ASN A 321 -11.05 -10.89 -5.59
N LEU A 322 -10.94 -12.05 -6.25
CA LEU A 322 -11.56 -13.31 -5.80
C LEU A 322 -11.00 -13.79 -4.45
N SER A 323 -9.80 -13.35 -4.09
CA SER A 323 -9.15 -13.65 -2.82
C SER A 323 -9.45 -12.63 -1.71
N GLY A 324 -10.26 -11.60 -2.00
CA GLY A 324 -10.54 -10.51 -1.07
C GLY A 324 -9.32 -9.63 -0.77
N MET A 325 -8.31 -9.63 -1.66
CA MET A 325 -7.04 -8.91 -1.48
C MET A 325 -6.96 -7.73 -2.42
N ARG A 326 -6.31 -6.65 -1.95
CA ARG A 326 -5.95 -5.52 -2.81
C ARG A 326 -4.51 -5.66 -3.29
N VAL A 327 -4.26 -5.31 -4.54
CA VAL A 327 -2.98 -5.50 -5.23
C VAL A 327 -2.59 -4.24 -5.98
N TYR A 328 -1.31 -3.91 -5.89
CA TYR A 328 -0.79 -2.66 -6.39
C TYR A 328 0.57 -2.87 -7.06
N LEU A 329 0.80 -2.20 -8.19
CA LEU A 329 2.15 -1.94 -8.68
C LEU A 329 2.78 -0.85 -7.81
N VAL A 330 4.04 -1.02 -7.44
CA VAL A 330 4.78 -0.07 -6.58
C VAL A 330 6.20 0.15 -7.09
N GLY A 331 6.91 1.12 -6.51
CA GLY A 331 8.36 1.21 -6.66
C GLY A 331 8.83 1.71 -8.03
N GLY A 332 9.89 1.07 -8.55
CA GLY A 332 10.65 1.58 -9.69
C GLY A 332 9.81 1.69 -10.97
N ILE A 333 8.94 0.70 -11.22
CA ILE A 333 8.09 0.67 -12.41
C ILE A 333 7.10 1.83 -12.45
N VAL A 334 6.46 2.16 -11.32
CA VAL A 334 5.50 3.27 -11.23
C VAL A 334 6.20 4.60 -11.48
N ARG A 335 7.35 4.82 -10.85
CA ARG A 335 8.17 6.02 -11.07
C ARG A 335 8.58 6.12 -12.53
N ASP A 336 9.11 5.05 -13.11
CA ASP A 336 9.65 5.06 -14.47
C ASP A 336 8.53 5.32 -15.50
N MET A 337 7.34 4.74 -15.32
CA MET A 337 6.14 5.07 -16.11
C MET A 337 5.77 6.56 -16.04
N LEU A 338 5.83 7.16 -14.85
CA LEU A 338 5.51 8.58 -14.64
C LEU A 338 6.54 9.52 -15.28
N PHE A 339 7.79 9.08 -15.45
CA PHE A 339 8.80 9.79 -16.24
C PHE A 339 8.75 9.46 -17.75
N GLY A 340 7.75 8.68 -18.20
CA GLY A 340 7.60 8.29 -19.60
C GLY A 340 8.51 7.15 -20.07
N ASN A 341 9.20 6.48 -19.14
CA ASN A 341 10.09 5.37 -19.43
C ASN A 341 9.34 4.03 -19.40
N ARG A 342 9.79 3.08 -20.21
CA ARG A 342 9.31 1.69 -20.17
C ARG A 342 10.19 0.87 -19.23
N SER A 343 9.57 0.06 -18.38
CA SER A 343 10.23 -0.88 -17.48
C SER A 343 9.42 -2.18 -17.41
N ILE A 344 10.12 -3.31 -17.32
CA ILE A 344 9.53 -4.65 -17.18
C ILE A 344 9.88 -5.30 -15.82
N ASP A 345 10.33 -4.49 -14.87
CA ASP A 345 10.65 -4.91 -13.50
C ASP A 345 9.42 -4.69 -12.60
N PHE A 346 8.57 -5.71 -12.49
CA PHE A 346 7.26 -5.58 -11.84
C PHE A 346 7.31 -5.95 -10.36
N ASP A 347 7.37 -4.92 -9.53
CA ASP A 347 7.13 -5.01 -8.09
C ASP A 347 5.62 -4.90 -7.79
N ILE A 348 5.02 -5.99 -7.29
CA ILE A 348 3.63 -6.09 -6.88
C ILE A 348 3.55 -6.19 -5.36
N VAL A 349 2.72 -5.36 -4.74
CA VAL A 349 2.42 -5.42 -3.30
C VAL A 349 0.94 -5.75 -3.10
N CYS A 350 0.65 -6.67 -2.17
CA CYS A 350 -0.72 -6.99 -1.79
C CYS A 350 -1.02 -6.66 -0.32
N GLU A 351 -2.22 -6.17 -0.06
CA GLU A 351 -2.82 -6.09 1.28
C GLU A 351 -3.43 -7.46 1.61
N GLY A 352 -2.64 -8.34 2.23
CA GLY A 352 -2.98 -9.74 2.47
C GLY A 352 -1.73 -10.62 2.50
N ASP A 353 -1.91 -11.93 2.36
CA ASP A 353 -0.79 -12.87 2.28
C ASP A 353 -0.31 -13.03 0.83
N ALA A 354 0.87 -12.47 0.54
CA ALA A 354 1.50 -12.56 -0.78
C ALA A 354 1.81 -14.00 -1.21
N ILE A 355 2.16 -14.89 -0.28
CA ILE A 355 2.48 -16.28 -0.61
C ILE A 355 1.19 -17.01 -1.01
N LEU A 356 0.09 -16.77 -0.30
CA LEU A 356 -1.21 -17.33 -0.65
C LEU A 356 -1.66 -16.86 -2.04
N LEU A 357 -1.55 -15.56 -2.33
CA LEU A 357 -1.86 -15.01 -3.64
C LEU A 357 -0.94 -15.58 -4.72
N GLY A 358 0.36 -15.68 -4.46
CA GLY A 358 1.34 -16.26 -5.37
C GLY A 358 1.05 -17.72 -5.73
N ARG A 359 0.59 -18.54 -4.77
CA ARG A 359 0.16 -19.92 -5.03
C ARG A 359 -1.04 -19.99 -5.97
N ARG A 360 -2.05 -19.13 -5.76
CA ARG A 360 -3.22 -19.04 -6.65
C ARG A 360 -2.83 -18.60 -8.06
N ILE A 361 -1.95 -17.60 -8.18
CA ILE A 361 -1.43 -17.15 -9.48
C ILE A 361 -0.67 -18.28 -10.19
N LYS A 362 0.14 -19.06 -9.46
CA LYS A 362 0.81 -20.25 -9.99
C LYS A 362 -0.21 -21.27 -10.53
N GLU A 363 -1.23 -21.60 -9.76
CA GLU A 363 -2.25 -22.58 -10.12
C GLU A 363 -3.06 -22.16 -11.35
N GLU A 364 -3.48 -20.89 -11.42
CA GLU A 364 -4.33 -20.40 -12.51
C GLU A 364 -3.57 -20.02 -13.78
N LEU A 365 -2.35 -19.47 -13.66
CA LEU A 365 -1.60 -18.89 -14.79
C LEU A 365 -0.35 -19.68 -15.18
N GLY A 366 -0.03 -20.75 -14.45
CA GLY A 366 1.09 -21.65 -14.76
C GLY A 366 2.47 -21.05 -14.52
N PHE A 367 2.60 -20.16 -13.53
CA PHE A 367 3.91 -19.63 -13.10
C PHE A 367 4.64 -20.62 -12.18
N SER A 368 5.98 -20.60 -12.21
CA SER A 368 6.77 -21.16 -11.12
C SER A 368 6.83 -20.18 -9.95
N LEU A 369 6.93 -20.68 -8.72
CA LEU A 369 6.89 -19.87 -7.49
C LEU A 369 8.11 -20.17 -6.62
N LYS A 370 8.87 -19.14 -6.25
CA LYS A 370 9.94 -19.19 -5.24
C LYS A 370 9.52 -18.39 -4.02
N GLU A 371 9.27 -19.08 -2.91
CA GLU A 371 8.79 -18.45 -1.66
C GLU A 371 9.95 -18.00 -0.77
N ASN A 372 9.83 -16.80 -0.19
CA ASN A 372 10.65 -16.35 0.93
C ASN A 372 9.77 -16.04 2.14
N ARG A 373 9.64 -17.04 3.02
CA ARG A 373 8.76 -16.97 4.20
C ARG A 373 9.19 -15.94 5.24
N ILE A 374 10.50 -15.63 5.33
CA ILE A 374 11.04 -14.66 6.30
C ILE A 374 10.55 -13.25 5.98
N PHE A 375 10.54 -12.88 4.69
CA PHE A 375 10.13 -11.54 4.26
C PHE A 375 8.69 -11.47 3.74
N LYS A 376 7.97 -12.60 3.76
CA LYS A 376 6.62 -12.75 3.18
C LYS A 376 6.55 -12.24 1.74
N THR A 377 7.55 -12.62 0.95
CA THR A 377 7.64 -12.31 -0.47
C THR A 377 7.72 -13.60 -1.27
N CYS A 378 7.37 -13.53 -2.55
CA CYS A 378 7.56 -14.61 -3.49
C CYS A 378 7.84 -14.07 -4.88
N LEU A 379 8.68 -14.79 -5.62
CA LEU A 379 9.01 -14.49 -7.00
C LEU A 379 8.24 -15.47 -7.90
N LEU A 380 7.48 -14.92 -8.84
CA LEU A 380 6.76 -15.66 -9.87
C LEU A 380 7.56 -15.57 -11.18
N GLU A 381 7.95 -16.72 -11.74
CA GLU A 381 8.69 -16.77 -13.02
C GLU A 381 7.97 -17.67 -14.03
N LYS A 382 7.82 -17.18 -15.27
CA LYS A 382 7.32 -17.93 -16.42
C LYS A 382 8.01 -17.42 -17.67
N ASP A 383 8.78 -18.29 -18.34
CA ASP A 383 9.64 -17.89 -19.46
C ASP A 383 10.56 -16.72 -19.06
N ASP A 384 10.54 -15.61 -19.80
CA ASP A 384 11.27 -14.37 -19.48
C ASP A 384 10.49 -13.39 -18.58
N ILE A 385 9.29 -13.77 -18.12
CA ILE A 385 8.42 -12.92 -17.29
C ILE A 385 8.69 -13.16 -15.82
N LYS A 386 8.92 -12.07 -15.08
CA LYS A 386 9.15 -12.08 -13.64
C LYS A 386 8.25 -11.09 -12.92
N PHE A 387 7.60 -11.54 -11.85
CA PHE A 387 6.85 -10.69 -10.94
C PHE A 387 7.33 -10.91 -9.51
N ASP A 388 7.79 -9.84 -8.86
CA ASP A 388 8.11 -9.83 -7.44
C ASP A 388 6.87 -9.47 -6.64
N LEU A 389 6.34 -10.40 -5.87
CA LEU A 389 5.13 -10.21 -5.07
C LEU A 389 5.47 -10.14 -3.59
N ALA A 390 5.05 -9.07 -2.92
CA ALA A 390 5.33 -8.82 -1.51
C ALA A 390 4.09 -8.46 -0.70
N THR A 391 4.07 -8.87 0.56
CA THR A 391 3.03 -8.45 1.51
C THR A 391 3.26 -7.00 1.93
N ALA A 392 2.22 -6.15 1.86
CA ALA A 392 2.27 -4.79 2.37
C ALA A 392 2.66 -4.81 3.85
N ARG A 393 3.66 -4.00 4.22
CA ARG A 393 4.27 -4.08 5.54
C ARG A 393 4.68 -2.73 6.11
N LYS A 394 4.66 -2.66 7.43
CA LYS A 394 5.28 -1.60 8.21
C LYS A 394 6.69 -2.01 8.62
N GLU A 395 7.60 -1.04 8.66
CA GLU A 395 8.99 -1.25 9.10
C GLU A 395 9.28 -0.43 10.36
N VAL A 396 10.02 -1.03 11.29
CA VAL A 396 10.59 -0.35 12.47
C VAL A 396 12.09 -0.65 12.51
N TYR A 397 12.90 0.40 12.57
CA TYR A 397 14.37 0.32 12.63
C TYR A 397 14.83 0.40 14.08
N PRO A 398 15.45 -0.65 14.65
CA PRO A 398 15.94 -0.63 16.03
C PRO A 398 17.05 0.41 16.27
N TYR A 399 17.93 0.59 15.28
CA TYR A 399 19.00 1.60 15.29
C TYR A 399 19.42 1.99 13.85
N PRO A 400 20.07 3.15 13.64
CA PRO A 400 20.55 3.62 12.34
C PRO A 400 21.33 2.59 11.52
N GLY A 401 20.94 2.39 10.26
CA GLY A 401 21.67 1.51 9.32
C GLY A 401 21.43 0.00 9.51
N SER A 402 20.64 -0.41 10.52
CA SER A 402 20.24 -1.80 10.74
C SER A 402 19.23 -2.31 9.71
N LEU A 403 18.99 -3.62 9.71
CA LEU A 403 17.85 -4.21 9.00
C LEU A 403 16.54 -3.95 9.79
N PRO A 404 15.43 -3.63 9.11
CA PRO A 404 14.16 -3.36 9.78
C PRO A 404 13.47 -4.62 10.30
N LYS A 405 12.67 -4.46 11.36
CA LYS A 405 11.64 -5.44 11.76
C LYS A 405 10.36 -5.16 10.96
N VAL A 406 9.73 -6.21 10.43
CA VAL A 406 8.56 -6.11 9.52
C VAL A 406 7.28 -6.66 10.13
N SER A 407 6.15 -6.00 9.91
CA SER A 407 4.80 -6.52 10.23
C SER A 407 3.80 -6.22 9.11
N PRO A 408 2.79 -7.09 8.85
CA PRO A 408 1.77 -6.83 7.84
C PRO A 408 1.01 -5.52 8.10
N SER A 409 0.70 -4.78 7.02
CA SER A 409 0.03 -3.49 7.11
C SER A 409 -0.73 -3.15 5.82
N ASN A 410 -1.20 -1.91 5.70
CA ASN A 410 -1.84 -1.39 4.50
C ASN A 410 -0.83 -0.77 3.51
N ILE A 411 -1.27 -0.47 2.29
CA ILE A 411 -0.44 0.10 1.24
C ILE A 411 0.15 1.46 1.64
N ILE A 412 -0.56 2.27 2.42
CA ILE A 412 -0.08 3.61 2.85
C ILE A 412 1.14 3.47 3.76
N GLU A 413 1.11 2.54 4.73
CA GLU A 413 2.26 2.27 5.61
C GLU A 413 3.42 1.62 4.83
N ASP A 414 3.15 0.81 3.80
CA ASP A 414 4.19 0.29 2.90
C ASP A 414 4.86 1.38 2.06
N LEU A 415 4.09 2.36 1.59
CA LEU A 415 4.65 3.51 0.86
C LEU A 415 5.44 4.42 1.81
N LYS A 416 5.00 4.58 3.06
CA LYS A 416 5.64 5.45 4.07
C LYS A 416 7.07 5.07 4.44
N ARG A 417 7.41 3.77 4.38
CA ARG A 417 8.75 3.27 4.73
C ARG A 417 9.78 3.43 3.61
N ARG A 418 9.37 3.89 2.42
CA ARG A 418 10.25 4.02 1.25
C ARG A 418 11.16 5.24 1.39
N ASP A 419 12.06 5.41 0.41
CA ASP A 419 13.14 6.38 0.48
C ASP A 419 12.69 7.81 0.11
N PHE A 420 12.02 7.95 -1.03
CA PHE A 420 11.61 9.24 -1.61
C PHE A 420 10.15 9.22 -2.07
N THR A 421 9.51 10.39 -2.09
CA THR A 421 8.12 10.58 -2.54
C THR A 421 7.89 10.00 -3.94
N ILE A 422 8.80 10.25 -4.88
CA ILE A 422 8.73 9.75 -6.27
C ILE A 422 8.75 8.20 -6.37
N ASN A 423 9.24 7.51 -5.34
CA ASN A 423 9.25 6.04 -5.23
C ASN A 423 8.11 5.51 -4.35
N SER A 424 7.27 6.40 -3.84
CA SER A 424 6.23 6.12 -2.84
C SER A 424 4.83 6.32 -3.41
N ILE A 425 4.68 5.92 -4.67
CA ILE A 425 3.43 5.96 -5.44
C ILE A 425 3.09 4.51 -5.77
N ALA A 426 1.81 4.16 -5.65
CA ALA A 426 1.29 2.88 -6.12
C ALA A 426 0.22 3.07 -7.20
N ILE A 427 0.03 2.04 -8.02
CA ILE A 427 -1.06 1.96 -9.00
C ILE A 427 -1.87 0.70 -8.69
N SER A 428 -3.17 0.83 -8.46
CA SER A 428 -4.05 -0.33 -8.28
C SER A 428 -4.10 -1.17 -9.55
N ILE A 429 -4.00 -2.48 -9.39
CA ILE A 429 -4.27 -3.45 -10.48
C ILE A 429 -5.50 -4.31 -10.17
N ASN A 430 -6.28 -3.99 -9.14
CA ASN A 430 -7.56 -4.63 -8.89
C ASN A 430 -8.56 -4.30 -10.02
N LYS A 431 -9.53 -5.19 -10.25
CA LYS A 431 -10.51 -5.05 -11.34
C LYS A 431 -11.33 -3.76 -11.26
N ASP A 432 -11.74 -3.37 -10.06
CA ASP A 432 -12.71 -2.28 -9.84
C ASP A 432 -12.09 -0.88 -9.96
N ASP A 433 -10.77 -0.76 -9.81
CA ASP A 433 -10.05 0.51 -9.88
C ASP A 433 -8.68 0.39 -10.57
N PHE A 434 -8.60 -0.49 -11.59
CA PHE A 434 -7.39 -0.74 -12.36
C PHE A 434 -6.81 0.57 -12.92
N GLY A 435 -5.53 0.81 -12.69
CA GLY A 435 -4.81 2.02 -13.13
C GLY A 435 -4.94 3.22 -12.20
N ARG A 436 -5.73 3.14 -11.11
CA ARG A 436 -5.87 4.24 -10.14
C ARG A 436 -4.58 4.47 -9.36
N PHE A 437 -4.17 5.74 -9.23
CA PHE A 437 -3.03 6.11 -8.38
C PHE A 437 -3.37 6.11 -6.89
N ILE A 438 -2.39 5.71 -6.08
CA ILE A 438 -2.33 5.89 -4.63
C ILE A 438 -1.04 6.66 -4.34
N ASP A 439 -1.18 7.96 -4.09
CA ASP A 439 -0.06 8.88 -3.87
C ASP A 439 -0.25 9.74 -2.60
N PRO A 440 -0.13 9.15 -1.39
CA PRO A 440 -0.36 9.85 -0.13
C PRO A 440 0.73 10.88 0.21
N PHE A 441 1.86 10.89 -0.51
CA PHE A 441 3.03 11.73 -0.23
C PHE A 441 3.35 12.72 -1.35
N ASN A 442 2.43 12.92 -2.30
CA ASN A 442 2.56 13.86 -3.42
C ASN A 442 3.77 13.61 -4.32
N GLY A 443 4.18 12.35 -4.50
CA GLY A 443 5.28 11.98 -5.39
C GLY A 443 5.06 12.41 -6.83
N ARG A 444 3.81 12.40 -7.33
CA ARG A 444 3.48 12.87 -8.69
C ARG A 444 3.68 14.37 -8.83
N LYS A 445 3.45 15.14 -7.77
CA LYS A 445 3.75 16.59 -7.74
C LYS A 445 5.26 16.79 -7.80
N ASP A 446 6.02 16.10 -6.96
CA ASP A 446 7.48 16.20 -6.93
C ASP A 446 8.12 15.77 -8.27
N ILE A 447 7.55 14.78 -8.97
CA ILE A 447 7.99 14.42 -10.35
C ILE A 447 7.79 15.59 -11.32
N ARG A 448 6.63 16.26 -11.28
CA ARG A 448 6.35 17.42 -12.15
C ARG A 448 7.26 18.61 -11.84
N GLU A 449 7.51 18.85 -10.56
CA GLU A 449 8.37 19.94 -10.08
C GLU A 449 9.87 19.59 -10.16
N LYS A 450 10.21 18.36 -10.54
CA LYS A 450 11.58 17.81 -10.58
C LYS A 450 12.28 17.88 -9.22
N GLU A 451 11.54 17.69 -8.14
CA GLU A 451 12.07 17.66 -6.78
C GLU A 451 12.28 16.22 -6.29
N LEU A 452 13.36 16.01 -5.54
CA LEU A 452 13.62 14.79 -4.78
C LEU A 452 13.42 15.08 -3.29
N ARG A 453 12.37 14.48 -2.71
CA ARG A 453 11.94 14.71 -1.32
C ARG A 453 11.91 13.41 -0.52
N VAL A 454 12.40 13.45 0.72
CA VAL A 454 12.27 12.34 1.67
C VAL A 454 10.91 12.33 2.37
N LEU A 455 10.43 11.16 2.79
CA LEU A 455 9.10 10.99 3.41
C LEU A 455 9.00 11.52 4.86
N HIS A 456 10.11 11.54 5.59
CA HIS A 456 10.16 11.97 6.99
C HIS A 456 11.58 12.42 7.38
N GLU A 457 11.68 13.18 8.48
CA GLU A 457 12.93 13.83 8.92
C GLU A 457 14.03 12.82 9.29
N LYS A 458 13.65 11.66 9.81
CA LYS A 458 14.57 10.58 10.19
C LYS A 458 15.05 9.71 9.02
N SER A 459 14.67 10.02 7.78
CA SER A 459 14.92 9.16 6.61
C SER A 459 16.40 8.78 6.44
N PHE A 460 17.31 9.75 6.48
CA PHE A 460 18.76 9.49 6.37
C PHE A 460 19.40 8.94 7.64
N HIS A 461 18.74 9.10 8.79
CA HIS A 461 19.18 8.50 10.06
C HIS A 461 18.84 7.01 10.09
N GLU A 462 17.64 6.63 9.67
CA GLU A 462 17.20 5.23 9.62
C GLU A 462 17.97 4.43 8.57
N ASP A 463 18.08 4.95 7.35
CA ASP A 463 18.88 4.34 6.29
C ASP A 463 19.80 5.36 5.60
N PRO A 464 21.07 5.45 6.03
CA PRO A 464 22.06 6.35 5.42
C PRO A 464 22.37 6.03 3.96
N THR A 465 22.07 4.81 3.47
CA THR A 465 22.26 4.46 2.05
C THR A 465 21.41 5.34 1.12
N ARG A 466 20.31 5.93 1.64
CA ARG A 466 19.47 6.89 0.90
C ARG A 466 20.25 8.11 0.41
N ILE A 467 21.37 8.48 1.04
CA ILE A 467 22.26 9.55 0.54
C ILE A 467 22.88 9.17 -0.80
N LEU A 468 23.37 7.94 -0.93
CA LEU A 468 23.93 7.41 -2.18
C LEU A 468 22.84 7.30 -3.25
N ARG A 469 21.66 6.83 -2.85
CA ARG A 469 20.48 6.76 -3.75
C ARG A 469 20.03 8.14 -4.22
N ALA A 470 20.11 9.17 -3.38
CA ALA A 470 19.81 10.55 -3.76
C ALA A 470 20.74 11.03 -4.88
N VAL A 471 22.06 10.79 -4.76
CA VAL A 471 23.02 11.11 -5.83
C VAL A 471 22.59 10.46 -7.14
N ARG A 472 22.24 9.17 -7.09
CA ARG A 472 21.84 8.38 -8.24
C ARG A 472 20.56 8.91 -8.90
N PHE A 473 19.50 9.12 -8.12
CA PHE A 473 18.20 9.56 -8.65
C PHE A 473 18.23 10.98 -9.18
N ILE A 474 18.94 11.88 -8.50
CA ILE A 474 19.11 13.25 -8.99
C ILE A 474 19.73 13.24 -10.39
N ALA A 475 20.84 12.52 -10.56
CA ALA A 475 21.52 12.52 -11.84
C ALA A 475 20.71 11.76 -12.91
N ARG A 476 20.10 10.62 -12.55
CA ARG A 476 19.32 9.79 -13.49
C ARG A 476 18.08 10.49 -14.04
N PHE A 477 17.37 11.24 -13.18
CA PHE A 477 16.09 11.87 -13.54
C PHE A 477 16.18 13.40 -13.66
N ASN A 478 17.39 13.96 -13.58
CA ASN A 478 17.65 15.40 -13.60
C ASN A 478 16.79 16.19 -12.60
N LEU A 479 16.86 15.77 -11.33
CA LEU A 479 16.08 16.35 -10.22
C LEU A 479 16.92 17.30 -9.37
N GLU A 480 16.26 18.12 -8.58
CA GLU A 480 16.88 18.92 -7.52
C GLU A 480 16.45 18.42 -6.15
N LEU A 481 17.27 18.65 -5.11
CA LEU A 481 16.83 18.34 -3.75
C LEU A 481 15.87 19.41 -3.27
N GLU A 482 14.76 18.98 -2.70
CA GLU A 482 13.91 19.90 -1.98
C GLU A 482 14.65 20.49 -0.76
N LYS A 483 14.39 21.77 -0.45
CA LYS A 483 15.13 22.56 0.54
C LYS A 483 15.26 21.89 1.91
N LYS A 484 14.18 21.32 2.46
CA LYS A 484 14.22 20.61 3.75
C LYS A 484 15.02 19.32 3.63
N THR A 485 14.84 18.56 2.55
CA THR A 485 15.60 17.34 2.26
C THR A 485 17.11 17.62 2.13
N GLU A 486 17.49 18.73 1.50
CA GLU A 486 18.89 19.15 1.41
C GLU A 486 19.49 19.46 2.79
N LYS A 487 18.75 20.15 3.66
CA LYS A 487 19.19 20.41 5.04
C LYS A 487 19.43 19.11 5.81
N LEU A 488 18.49 18.16 5.72
CA LEU A 488 18.59 16.85 6.38
C LEU A 488 19.80 16.04 5.85
N LEU A 489 20.05 16.09 4.53
CA LEU A 489 21.19 15.43 3.93
C LEU A 489 22.51 16.02 4.42
N LYS A 490 22.65 17.36 4.45
CA LYS A 490 23.83 18.06 4.97
C LYS A 490 24.08 17.71 6.44
N GLU A 491 23.01 17.63 7.25
CA GLU A 491 23.11 17.22 8.64
C GLU A 491 23.59 15.77 8.79
N ALA A 492 23.03 14.84 8.02
CA ALA A 492 23.44 13.44 8.03
C ALA A 492 24.91 13.25 7.63
N LEU A 493 25.40 14.04 6.66
CA LEU A 493 26.82 14.07 6.29
C LEU A 493 27.70 14.61 7.41
N ARG A 494 27.30 15.70 8.07
CA ARG A 494 28.03 16.29 9.21
C ARG A 494 28.13 15.30 10.37
N LYS A 495 27.05 14.56 10.65
CA LYS A 495 26.98 13.51 11.68
C LYS A 495 27.62 12.19 11.26
N ARG A 496 28.14 12.07 10.03
CA ARG A 496 28.80 10.88 9.47
C ARG A 496 27.95 9.61 9.53
N TYR A 497 26.64 9.71 9.29
CA TYR A 497 25.75 8.55 9.31
C TYR A 497 26.14 7.47 8.29
N LEU A 498 26.74 7.85 7.14
CA LEU A 498 27.28 6.90 6.16
C LEU A 498 28.43 6.03 6.70
N SER A 499 29.08 6.40 7.80
CA SER A 499 30.08 5.52 8.44
C SER A 499 29.43 4.36 9.20
N LEU A 500 28.14 4.45 9.51
CA LEU A 500 27.40 3.44 10.27
C LEU A 500 26.92 2.27 9.38
N ILE A 501 26.91 2.43 8.06
CA ILE A 501 26.45 1.38 7.16
C ILE A 501 27.54 0.34 6.90
N PRO A 502 27.21 -0.97 6.88
CA PRO A 502 28.15 -2.02 6.53
C PRO A 502 28.81 -1.76 5.17
N PRO A 503 30.14 -1.93 5.03
CA PRO A 503 30.83 -1.67 3.77
C PRO A 503 30.23 -2.39 2.54
N PRO A 504 29.79 -3.66 2.62
CA PRO A 504 29.15 -4.32 1.46
C PRO A 504 27.87 -3.62 0.99
N ARG A 505 27.06 -3.03 1.89
CA ARG A 505 25.87 -2.24 1.50
C ARG A 505 26.28 -0.96 0.77
N PHE A 506 27.32 -0.28 1.26
CA PHE A 506 27.90 0.88 0.58
C PHE A 506 28.39 0.51 -0.82
N LYS A 507 29.12 -0.61 -0.96
CA LYS A 507 29.61 -1.11 -2.26
C LYS A 507 28.46 -1.30 -3.24
N ASN A 508 27.37 -1.94 -2.82
CA ASN A 508 26.25 -2.23 -3.71
C ASN A 508 25.64 -0.94 -4.29
N GLU A 509 25.35 0.05 -3.44
CA GLU A 509 24.84 1.34 -3.91
C GLU A 509 25.87 2.12 -4.73
N LEU A 510 27.16 2.05 -4.38
CA LEU A 510 28.23 2.61 -5.20
C LEU A 510 28.28 1.97 -6.59
N PHE A 511 28.16 0.64 -6.70
CA PHE A 511 28.20 -0.03 -7.99
C PHE A 511 26.98 0.31 -8.85
N LEU A 512 25.81 0.55 -8.23
CA LEU A 512 24.65 1.10 -8.94
C LEU A 512 24.91 2.52 -9.47
N ILE A 513 25.51 3.40 -8.66
CA ILE A 513 25.97 4.74 -9.06
C ILE A 513 26.93 4.65 -10.25
N LEU A 514 27.91 3.74 -10.20
CA LEU A 514 28.92 3.59 -11.26
C LEU A 514 28.38 2.95 -12.54
N ASN A 515 27.17 2.39 -12.51
CA ASN A 515 26.53 1.81 -13.67
C ASN A 515 25.65 2.81 -14.44
N GLU A 516 25.33 3.97 -13.85
CA GLU A 516 24.48 4.98 -14.46
C GLU A 516 25.03 5.47 -15.82
N LYS A 517 24.12 5.96 -16.68
CA LYS A 517 24.47 6.37 -18.05
C LYS A 517 25.41 7.59 -18.05
N ASP A 518 25.02 8.65 -17.35
CA ASP A 518 25.83 9.86 -17.20
C ASP A 518 26.71 9.77 -15.94
N ILE A 519 27.79 9.02 -16.07
CA ILE A 519 28.73 8.78 -14.97
C ILE A 519 29.40 10.08 -14.48
N ILE A 520 29.62 11.04 -15.37
CA ILE A 520 30.33 12.29 -15.06
C ILE A 520 29.47 13.16 -14.14
N SER A 521 28.20 13.37 -14.49
CA SER A 521 27.26 14.16 -13.68
C SER A 521 27.04 13.52 -12.30
N VAL A 522 26.88 12.19 -12.27
CA VAL A 522 26.73 11.42 -11.04
C VAL A 522 27.94 11.58 -10.12
N LEU A 523 29.16 11.38 -10.66
CA LEU A 523 30.39 11.47 -9.87
C LEU A 523 30.72 12.89 -9.44
N ASP A 524 30.42 13.87 -10.28
CA ASP A 524 30.61 15.28 -9.92
C ASP A 524 29.79 15.62 -8.66
N ARG A 525 28.52 15.20 -8.61
CA ARG A 525 27.68 15.34 -7.41
C ARG A 525 28.20 14.53 -6.23
N PHE A 526 28.60 13.28 -6.46
CA PHE A 526 29.18 12.40 -5.45
C PHE A 526 30.38 13.05 -4.74
N PHE A 527 31.29 13.66 -5.51
CA PHE A 527 32.46 14.35 -4.97
C PHE A 527 32.14 15.74 -4.41
N ARG A 528 31.15 16.48 -4.94
CA ARG A 528 30.66 17.73 -4.32
C ARG A 528 30.16 17.51 -2.89
N TRP A 529 29.52 16.38 -2.61
CA TRP A 529 29.11 15.99 -1.25
C TRP A 529 30.21 15.27 -0.46
N ASN A 530 31.43 15.27 -0.97
CA ASN A 530 32.61 14.67 -0.34
C ASN A 530 32.43 13.18 -0.01
N LEU A 531 31.67 12.43 -0.80
CA LEU A 531 31.35 11.03 -0.52
C LEU A 531 32.52 10.07 -0.79
N GLY A 532 33.52 10.50 -1.57
CA GLY A 532 34.71 9.71 -1.87
C GLY A 532 35.50 9.29 -0.63
N ILE A 533 35.48 10.10 0.44
CA ILE A 533 36.19 9.79 1.69
C ILE A 533 35.69 8.50 2.35
N TYR A 534 34.43 8.12 2.10
CA TYR A 534 33.83 6.89 2.62
C TYR A 534 34.35 5.65 1.89
N ILE A 535 34.88 5.79 0.67
CA ILE A 535 35.65 4.73 -0.01
C ILE A 535 37.06 4.72 0.56
N HIS A 536 37.75 5.86 0.54
CA HIS A 536 39.09 6.02 1.07
C HIS A 536 39.41 7.50 1.35
N ARG A 537 40.10 7.82 2.45
CA ARG A 537 40.40 9.21 2.86
C ARG A 537 41.10 10.09 1.81
N LYS A 538 41.82 9.49 0.86
CA LYS A 538 42.53 10.21 -0.23
C LYS A 538 41.62 10.55 -1.43
N LEU A 539 40.38 10.03 -1.46
CA LEU A 539 39.40 10.29 -2.52
C LEU A 539 38.59 11.56 -2.19
N THR A 540 39.21 12.71 -2.35
CA THR A 540 38.58 14.02 -2.08
C THR A 540 38.05 14.68 -3.36
N LYS A 541 37.23 15.72 -3.19
CA LYS A 541 36.71 16.54 -4.29
C LYS A 541 37.83 17.13 -5.15
N ASP A 542 38.84 17.73 -4.54
CA ASP A 542 39.95 18.35 -5.27
C ASP A 542 40.73 17.32 -6.10
N PHE A 543 40.79 16.08 -5.63
CA PHE A 543 41.43 15.01 -6.37
C PHE A 543 40.66 14.64 -7.65
N TYR A 544 39.32 14.60 -7.57
CA TYR A 544 38.46 14.34 -8.72
C TYR A 544 38.72 15.33 -9.88
N PHE A 545 38.80 16.63 -9.55
CA PHE A 545 39.02 17.68 -10.55
C PHE A 545 40.44 17.73 -11.14
N LYS A 546 41.47 17.37 -10.36
CA LYS A 546 42.87 17.47 -10.81
C LYS A 546 43.26 16.49 -11.92
N SER A 547 42.67 15.29 -11.99
CA SER A 547 43.06 14.29 -13.01
C SER A 547 42.03 13.21 -13.34
N LEU A 548 41.11 12.86 -12.43
CA LEU A 548 40.18 11.74 -12.65
C LEU A 548 39.13 12.03 -13.70
N LYS A 549 38.56 13.25 -13.72
CA LYS A 549 37.48 13.62 -14.65
C LYS A 549 37.87 13.35 -16.11
N LYS A 550 39.08 13.77 -16.51
CA LYS A 550 39.62 13.55 -17.85
C LYS A 550 39.80 12.07 -18.19
N ILE A 551 40.24 11.25 -17.22
CA ILE A 551 40.38 9.81 -17.43
C ILE A 551 39.01 9.16 -17.64
N ILE A 552 37.98 9.62 -16.91
CA ILE A 552 36.61 9.12 -17.03
C ILE A 552 35.98 9.51 -18.38
N GLU A 553 36.24 10.73 -18.86
CA GLU A 553 35.83 11.18 -20.20
C GLU A 553 36.45 10.27 -21.28
N LEU A 554 37.78 10.12 -21.27
CA LEU A 554 38.50 9.25 -22.22
C LEU A 554 38.09 7.77 -22.11
N SER A 555 37.68 7.34 -20.92
CA SER A 555 37.24 5.97 -20.72
C SER A 555 35.88 5.70 -21.35
N GLY A 556 35.02 6.72 -21.52
CA GLY A 556 33.77 6.60 -22.27
C GLY A 556 34.01 6.20 -23.72
N ASP A 557 34.90 6.94 -24.40
CA ASP A 557 35.29 6.65 -25.79
C ASP A 557 35.92 5.25 -25.91
N THR A 558 36.85 4.94 -25.01
CA THR A 558 37.52 3.62 -24.98
C THR A 558 36.52 2.48 -24.78
N LEU A 559 35.52 2.69 -23.94
CA LEU A 559 34.46 1.70 -23.69
C LEU A 559 33.61 1.49 -24.94
N PHE A 560 33.22 2.58 -25.59
CA PHE A 560 32.43 2.56 -26.81
C PHE A 560 33.18 1.85 -27.94
N ASP A 561 34.44 2.21 -28.17
CA ASP A 561 35.32 1.54 -29.13
C ASP A 561 35.39 0.04 -28.89
N PHE A 562 35.59 -0.38 -27.63
CA PHE A 562 35.70 -1.79 -27.27
C PHE A 562 34.39 -2.55 -27.49
N ILE A 563 33.25 -1.98 -27.10
CA ILE A 563 31.92 -2.62 -27.27
C ILE A 563 31.61 -2.83 -28.76
N LEU A 564 31.92 -1.85 -29.61
CA LEU A 564 31.78 -2.01 -31.07
C LEU A 564 32.72 -3.06 -31.64
N TYR A 565 33.84 -3.31 -30.95
CA TYR A 565 34.90 -4.17 -31.43
C TYR A 565 34.77 -5.64 -30.98
N ILE A 566 34.16 -5.92 -29.83
CA ILE A 566 34.25 -7.21 -29.15
C ILE A 566 32.94 -7.63 -28.47
N GLU A 567 32.54 -8.90 -28.64
CA GLU A 567 31.44 -9.56 -27.90
C GLU A 567 31.86 -10.13 -26.52
N GLU A 568 32.70 -9.42 -25.77
CA GLU A 568 33.17 -9.86 -24.45
C GLU A 568 32.42 -9.12 -23.33
N TYR A 569 31.93 -9.87 -22.35
CA TYR A 569 31.26 -9.31 -21.18
C TYR A 569 32.29 -8.73 -20.20
N PHE A 570 32.02 -7.53 -19.69
CA PHE A 570 32.81 -6.91 -18.61
C PHE A 570 31.89 -6.18 -17.63
N SER A 571 32.41 -5.88 -16.44
CA SER A 571 31.67 -5.11 -15.44
C SER A 571 31.97 -3.63 -15.56
N LYS A 572 31.05 -2.87 -16.17
CA LYS A 572 31.07 -1.40 -16.21
C LYS A 572 31.32 -0.74 -14.84
N PRO A 573 30.59 -1.09 -13.76
CA PRO A 573 30.83 -0.45 -12.47
C PRO A 573 32.21 -0.78 -11.90
N LEU A 574 32.72 -2.01 -12.11
CA LEU A 574 34.06 -2.38 -11.67
C LEU A 574 35.16 -1.63 -12.44
N PHE A 575 34.96 -1.41 -13.74
CA PHE A 575 35.85 -0.61 -14.58
C PHE A 575 35.97 0.84 -14.06
N TYR A 576 34.84 1.51 -13.83
CA TYR A 576 34.87 2.85 -13.24
C TYR A 576 35.39 2.86 -11.81
N PHE A 577 35.14 1.81 -11.02
CA PHE A 577 35.72 1.70 -9.68
C PHE A 577 37.24 1.57 -9.72
N LEU A 578 37.78 0.86 -10.71
CA LEU A 578 39.22 0.79 -10.96
C LEU A 578 39.80 2.16 -11.35
N ILE A 579 39.09 2.93 -12.18
CA ILE A 579 39.49 4.31 -12.54
C ILE A 579 39.46 5.21 -11.30
N LEU A 580 38.40 5.17 -10.51
CA LEU A 580 38.26 6.00 -9.31
C LEU A 580 39.38 5.73 -8.31
N THR A 581 39.72 4.46 -8.08
CA THR A 581 40.78 4.09 -7.13
C THR A 581 42.17 4.11 -7.77
N SER A 582 42.29 4.59 -9.00
CA SER A 582 43.46 4.33 -9.83
C SER A 582 44.76 4.95 -9.32
N PHE A 583 44.66 6.11 -8.69
CA PHE A 583 45.80 6.86 -8.17
C PHE A 583 46.27 6.34 -6.81
N LEU A 584 45.49 5.46 -6.18
CA LEU A 584 45.82 4.90 -4.89
C LEU A 584 46.93 3.86 -5.03
N SER A 585 47.77 3.77 -4.00
CA SER A 585 48.82 2.77 -3.94
C SER A 585 48.23 1.35 -4.02
N ARG A 586 49.03 0.36 -4.43
CA ARG A 586 48.58 -1.04 -4.44
C ARG A 586 48.14 -1.51 -3.04
N LYS A 587 48.79 -1.01 -1.98
CA LYS A 587 48.43 -1.26 -0.58
C LYS A 587 47.05 -0.69 -0.24
N ASP A 588 46.79 0.57 -0.62
CA ASP A 588 45.49 1.23 -0.39
C ASP A 588 44.36 0.51 -1.16
N ARG A 589 44.60 0.11 -2.42
CA ARG A 589 43.61 -0.67 -3.22
C ARG A 589 43.33 -2.04 -2.60
N ARG A 590 44.34 -2.70 -2.04
CA ARG A 590 44.16 -3.98 -1.33
C ARG A 590 43.31 -3.82 -0.08
N TYR A 591 43.57 -2.78 0.72
CA TYR A 591 42.73 -2.43 1.87
C TYR A 591 41.27 -2.21 1.49
N ILE A 592 41.01 -1.42 0.42
CA ILE A 592 39.66 -1.22 -0.12
C ILE A 592 39.02 -2.56 -0.51
N SER A 593 39.80 -3.43 -1.15
CA SER A 593 39.30 -4.72 -1.63
C SER A 593 38.86 -5.66 -0.52
N GLU A 594 39.58 -5.64 0.61
CA GLU A 594 39.26 -6.42 1.81
C GLU A 594 38.06 -5.81 2.53
N ARG A 595 38.08 -4.48 2.75
CA ARG A 595 36.98 -3.75 3.41
C ARG A 595 35.64 -3.95 2.72
N PHE A 596 35.60 -3.89 1.40
CA PHE A 596 34.36 -4.07 0.61
C PHE A 596 34.06 -5.53 0.26
N SER A 597 34.84 -6.49 0.78
CA SER A 597 34.63 -7.93 0.52
C SER A 597 34.55 -8.25 -0.97
N LEU A 598 35.50 -7.71 -1.75
CA LEU A 598 35.55 -7.96 -3.19
C LEU A 598 35.84 -9.43 -3.50
N SER A 599 35.15 -9.97 -4.49
CA SER A 599 35.37 -11.30 -5.04
C SER A 599 36.79 -11.45 -5.60
N LYS A 600 37.26 -12.68 -5.80
CA LYS A 600 38.59 -12.94 -6.38
C LYS A 600 38.78 -12.18 -7.71
N TYR A 601 37.80 -12.21 -8.59
CA TYR A 601 37.84 -11.49 -9.87
C TYR A 601 37.97 -9.97 -9.67
N GLU A 602 37.11 -9.38 -8.82
CA GLU A 602 37.15 -7.93 -8.53
C GLU A 602 38.48 -7.51 -7.90
N ARG A 603 39.07 -8.36 -7.03
CA ARG A 603 40.40 -8.13 -6.45
C ARG A 603 41.49 -8.16 -7.50
N ASP A 604 41.47 -9.13 -8.40
CA ASP A 604 42.44 -9.24 -9.50
C ASP A 604 42.37 -7.98 -10.39
N VAL A 605 41.16 -7.51 -10.71
CA VAL A 605 40.95 -6.26 -11.45
C VAL A 605 41.48 -5.06 -10.67
N LEU A 606 41.09 -4.89 -9.41
CA LEU A 606 41.40 -3.69 -8.65
C LEU A 606 42.88 -3.61 -8.27
N CYS A 607 43.51 -4.73 -7.91
CA CYS A 607 44.85 -4.79 -7.30
C CYS A 607 45.97 -5.14 -8.30
N PHE A 608 45.67 -5.11 -9.61
CA PHE A 608 46.66 -5.41 -10.63
C PHE A 608 47.86 -4.43 -10.60
N ASP A 609 49.00 -4.92 -11.08
CA ASP A 609 50.23 -4.14 -11.19
C ASP A 609 50.18 -3.19 -12.40
N LYS A 610 49.98 -1.91 -12.10
CA LYS A 610 49.86 -0.85 -13.12
C LYS A 610 51.14 -0.61 -13.92
N ARG A 611 52.30 -1.06 -13.43
CA ARG A 611 53.56 -0.99 -14.20
C ARG A 611 53.47 -1.82 -15.49
N LYS A 612 52.60 -2.85 -15.51
CA LYS A 612 52.28 -3.61 -16.72
C LYS A 612 51.78 -2.70 -17.85
N ILE A 613 50.99 -1.66 -17.56
CA ILE A 613 50.49 -0.71 -18.58
C ILE A 613 51.64 0.05 -19.22
N LYS A 614 52.54 0.63 -18.41
CA LYS A 614 53.70 1.36 -18.95
C LYS A 614 54.56 0.48 -19.87
N ARG A 615 54.74 -0.80 -19.50
CA ARG A 615 55.44 -1.78 -20.33
C ARG A 615 54.69 -2.07 -21.64
N ILE A 616 53.39 -2.33 -21.58
CA ILE A 616 52.54 -2.54 -22.76
C ILE A 616 52.65 -1.35 -23.72
N LEU A 617 52.46 -0.12 -23.22
CA LEU A 617 52.56 1.10 -24.05
C LEU A 617 53.94 1.23 -24.72
N SER A 618 55.02 0.89 -24.00
CA SER A 618 56.37 0.90 -24.57
C SER A 618 56.57 -0.19 -25.63
N TYR A 619 56.04 -1.39 -25.38
CA TYR A 619 56.19 -2.53 -26.28
C TYR A 619 55.32 -2.43 -27.54
N ILE A 620 54.14 -1.82 -27.45
CA ILE A 620 53.31 -1.52 -28.63
C ILE A 620 54.11 -0.65 -29.61
N LYS A 621 54.70 0.44 -29.11
CA LYS A 621 55.53 1.34 -29.94
C LYS A 621 56.78 0.68 -30.51
N LYS A 622 57.34 -0.30 -29.80
CA LYS A 622 58.54 -1.06 -30.21
C LYS A 622 58.21 -2.33 -31.02
N GLY A 623 56.94 -2.62 -31.30
CA GLY A 623 56.53 -3.84 -32.00
C GLY A 623 56.83 -5.16 -31.26
N LYS A 624 57.04 -5.14 -29.94
CA LYS A 624 57.41 -6.33 -29.15
C LYS A 624 56.20 -7.19 -28.78
N LYS A 625 55.62 -7.85 -29.77
CA LYS A 625 54.38 -8.65 -29.66
C LYS A 625 54.44 -9.73 -28.57
N ASP A 626 55.51 -10.53 -28.54
CA ASP A 626 55.65 -11.65 -27.60
C ASP A 626 55.60 -11.18 -26.14
N GLU A 627 56.29 -10.08 -25.83
CA GLU A 627 56.28 -9.48 -24.49
C GLU A 627 54.90 -8.96 -24.09
N ILE A 628 54.13 -8.43 -25.05
CA ILE A 628 52.76 -7.96 -24.80
C ILE A 628 51.87 -9.16 -24.45
N PHE A 629 51.93 -10.25 -25.22
CA PHE A 629 51.12 -11.45 -24.97
C PHE A 629 51.33 -12.03 -23.57
N LEU A 630 52.57 -12.12 -23.12
CA LEU A 630 52.90 -12.60 -21.77
C LEU A 630 52.32 -11.70 -20.67
N ILE A 631 52.29 -10.38 -20.89
CA ILE A 631 51.69 -9.46 -19.90
C ILE A 631 50.17 -9.57 -19.87
N LEU A 632 49.54 -9.72 -21.05
CA LEU A 632 48.09 -9.73 -21.23
C LEU A 632 47.41 -10.98 -20.63
N GLU A 633 48.13 -12.09 -20.52
CA GLU A 633 47.63 -13.36 -19.97
C GLU A 633 46.95 -13.17 -18.59
N ASP A 634 47.59 -12.42 -17.71
CA ASP A 634 47.11 -12.20 -16.33
C ASP A 634 46.08 -11.07 -16.22
N MET A 635 45.86 -10.30 -17.29
CA MET A 635 45.00 -9.12 -17.25
C MET A 635 43.54 -9.49 -17.50
N LYS A 636 42.64 -8.84 -16.77
CA LYS A 636 41.19 -8.94 -16.98
C LYS A 636 40.72 -7.87 -17.97
N VAL A 637 39.51 -8.01 -18.49
CA VAL A 637 38.95 -7.11 -19.51
C VAL A 637 39.00 -5.65 -19.04
N GLU A 638 38.60 -5.38 -17.79
CA GLU A 638 38.62 -4.05 -17.19
C GLU A 638 40.03 -3.45 -17.09
N ASN A 639 41.07 -4.28 -16.94
CA ASN A 639 42.45 -3.80 -16.93
C ASN A 639 42.92 -3.39 -18.32
N ILE A 640 42.44 -4.07 -19.37
CA ILE A 640 42.74 -3.74 -20.77
C ILE A 640 42.02 -2.47 -21.19
N LEU A 641 40.74 -2.35 -20.85
CA LEU A 641 39.97 -1.11 -21.02
C LEU A 641 40.69 0.06 -20.34
N TYR A 642 41.17 -0.14 -19.11
CA TYR A 642 41.90 0.88 -18.38
C TYR A 642 43.27 1.19 -18.99
N ALA A 643 43.95 0.22 -19.59
CA ALA A 643 45.16 0.48 -20.36
C ALA A 643 44.86 1.28 -21.64
N GLY A 644 43.74 0.99 -22.30
CA GLY A 644 43.26 1.69 -23.50
C GLY A 644 43.03 3.19 -23.29
N THR A 645 42.63 3.61 -22.07
CA THR A 645 42.44 5.05 -21.76
C THR A 645 43.72 5.87 -21.84
N PHE A 646 44.90 5.23 -21.86
CA PHE A 646 46.20 5.89 -22.00
C PHE A 646 46.72 5.90 -23.45
N ILE A 647 46.05 5.22 -24.38
CA ILE A 647 46.44 5.13 -25.80
C ILE A 647 45.53 6.07 -26.59
N LYS A 648 46.08 7.18 -27.10
CA LYS A 648 45.32 8.13 -27.92
C LYS A 648 45.15 7.67 -29.37
N ASP A 649 46.14 6.97 -29.92
CA ASP A 649 46.11 6.48 -31.29
C ASP A 649 45.14 5.29 -31.43
N LEU A 650 44.17 5.40 -32.34
CA LEU A 650 43.14 4.39 -32.52
C LEU A 650 43.71 3.06 -33.05
N LYS A 651 44.77 3.08 -33.86
CA LYS A 651 45.40 1.87 -34.39
C LYS A 651 46.14 1.12 -33.29
N GLU A 652 46.92 1.82 -32.46
CA GLU A 652 47.59 1.26 -31.29
C GLU A 652 46.58 0.69 -30.27
N ARG A 653 45.47 1.39 -30.06
CA ARG A 653 44.41 0.96 -29.13
C ARG A 653 43.71 -0.30 -29.64
N LYS A 654 43.37 -0.35 -30.94
CA LYS A 654 42.81 -1.55 -31.59
C LYS A 654 43.78 -2.72 -31.53
N LEU A 655 45.07 -2.48 -31.74
CA LEU A 655 46.11 -3.51 -31.63
C LEU A 655 46.19 -4.12 -30.23
N LEU A 656 46.06 -3.30 -29.18
CA LEU A 656 45.97 -3.80 -27.80
C LEU A 656 44.78 -4.76 -27.62
N PHE A 657 43.61 -4.38 -28.13
CA PHE A 657 42.40 -5.20 -28.05
C PHE A 657 42.53 -6.51 -28.85
N ASP A 658 43.11 -6.45 -30.05
CA ASP A 658 43.42 -7.64 -30.86
C ASP A 658 44.33 -8.61 -30.14
N TYR A 659 45.41 -8.11 -29.56
CA TYR A 659 46.35 -8.92 -28.82
C TYR A 659 45.70 -9.59 -27.62
N PHE A 660 44.81 -8.89 -26.92
CA PHE A 660 44.07 -9.46 -25.80
C PHE A 660 43.11 -10.56 -26.25
N LEU A 661 42.36 -10.36 -27.34
CA LEU A 661 41.46 -11.38 -27.88
C LEU A 661 42.20 -12.63 -28.33
N ILE A 662 43.34 -12.47 -28.98
CA ILE A 662 44.21 -13.58 -29.39
C ILE A 662 44.63 -14.39 -28.17
N VAL A 663 45.08 -13.71 -27.10
CA VAL A 663 45.46 -14.36 -25.84
C VAL A 663 44.28 -15.11 -25.21
N LYS A 664 43.06 -14.56 -25.23
CA LYS A 664 41.86 -15.21 -24.69
C LYS A 664 41.44 -16.46 -25.47
N LYS A 665 41.59 -16.45 -26.79
CA LYS A 665 41.28 -17.59 -27.67
C LYS A 665 42.30 -18.73 -27.55
N ARG A 666 43.54 -18.43 -27.16
CA ARG A 666 44.63 -19.42 -27.01
C ARG A 666 44.47 -20.19 -25.71
N LYS A 667 44.00 -21.43 -25.80
CA LYS A 667 43.85 -22.36 -24.68
C LYS A 667 44.78 -23.55 -24.84
N ILE A 668 45.33 -24.02 -23.73
CA ILE A 668 46.00 -25.32 -23.65
C ILE A 668 44.92 -26.40 -23.61
N HIS A 669 45.13 -27.48 -24.35
CA HIS A 669 44.24 -28.65 -24.38
C HIS A 669 44.74 -29.78 -23.47
N LEU A 670 46.05 -29.87 -23.27
CA LEU A 670 46.66 -30.84 -22.36
C LEU A 670 46.48 -30.46 -20.88
N THR A 671 46.13 -31.45 -20.07
CA THR A 671 46.00 -31.35 -18.62
C THR A 671 47.16 -32.06 -17.90
N GLY A 672 47.33 -31.83 -16.61
CA GLY A 672 48.35 -32.53 -15.82
C GLY A 672 48.22 -34.06 -15.89
N LYS A 673 46.99 -34.58 -15.99
CA LYS A 673 46.73 -36.02 -16.17
C LYS A 673 47.26 -36.54 -17.51
N ASP A 674 47.15 -35.73 -18.57
CA ASP A 674 47.68 -36.09 -19.89
C ASP A 674 49.22 -36.17 -19.85
N LEU A 675 49.88 -35.22 -19.19
CA LEU A 675 51.34 -35.26 -19.01
C LEU A 675 51.80 -36.50 -18.23
N ILE A 676 51.07 -36.90 -17.19
CA ILE A 676 51.37 -38.12 -16.43
C ILE A 676 51.25 -39.36 -17.32
N ARG A 677 50.19 -39.45 -18.14
CA ARG A 677 50.01 -40.52 -19.13
C ARG A 677 51.12 -40.54 -20.19
N MET A 678 51.71 -39.38 -20.50
CA MET A 678 52.84 -39.25 -21.41
C MET A 678 54.21 -39.59 -20.76
N GLY A 679 54.23 -40.05 -19.51
CA GLY A 679 55.44 -40.52 -18.82
C GLY A 679 56.12 -39.51 -17.90
N VAL A 680 55.48 -38.37 -17.61
CA VAL A 680 55.99 -37.39 -16.63
C VAL A 680 55.66 -37.86 -15.21
N LYS A 681 56.66 -38.00 -14.33
CA LYS A 681 56.42 -38.31 -12.92
C LYS A 681 55.55 -37.25 -12.25
N GLU A 682 54.57 -37.70 -11.47
CA GLU A 682 53.73 -36.81 -10.68
C GLU A 682 54.58 -35.97 -9.70
N GLY A 683 54.36 -34.66 -9.71
CA GLY A 683 55.14 -33.71 -8.91
C GLY A 683 55.34 -32.34 -9.59
N PRO A 684 56.25 -31.50 -9.07
CA PRO A 684 56.47 -30.12 -9.54
C PRO A 684 56.82 -30.00 -11.03
N LEU A 685 57.39 -31.06 -11.61
CA LEU A 685 57.78 -31.12 -13.01
C LEU A 685 56.58 -30.99 -13.96
N VAL A 686 55.44 -31.57 -13.62
CA VAL A 686 54.19 -31.45 -14.40
C VAL A 686 53.78 -29.99 -14.52
N GLY A 687 53.83 -29.24 -13.40
CA GLY A 687 53.53 -27.81 -13.37
C GLY A 687 54.51 -26.99 -14.21
N LYS A 688 55.81 -27.33 -14.19
CA LYS A 688 56.84 -26.65 -14.99
C LYS A 688 56.60 -26.83 -16.49
N ILE A 689 56.36 -28.06 -16.94
CA ILE A 689 56.10 -28.36 -18.36
C ILE A 689 54.79 -27.70 -18.83
N LEU A 690 53.73 -27.74 -18.01
CA LEU A 690 52.48 -27.03 -18.33
C LEU A 690 52.69 -25.52 -18.44
N SER A 691 53.51 -24.92 -17.57
CA SER A 691 53.82 -23.49 -17.63
C SER A 691 54.61 -23.13 -18.89
N GLU A 692 55.54 -23.97 -19.32
CA GLU A 692 56.33 -23.77 -20.54
C GLU A 692 55.47 -23.96 -21.80
N LEU A 693 54.66 -25.01 -21.84
CA LEU A 693 53.67 -25.24 -22.90
C LEU A 693 52.71 -24.05 -23.01
N LYS A 694 52.20 -23.56 -21.88
CA LYS A 694 51.31 -22.39 -21.83
C LYS A 694 51.94 -21.19 -22.50
N LYS A 695 53.22 -20.92 -22.21
CA LYS A 695 53.97 -19.84 -22.81
C LYS A 695 54.03 -19.97 -24.33
N GLU A 696 54.40 -21.13 -24.85
CA GLU A 696 54.52 -21.34 -26.31
C GLU A 696 53.16 -21.30 -27.03
N VAL A 697 52.10 -21.80 -26.39
CA VAL A 697 50.70 -21.66 -26.87
C VAL A 697 50.28 -20.20 -26.89
N LEU A 698 50.57 -19.43 -25.84
CA LEU A 698 50.27 -17.99 -25.76
C LEU A 698 51.03 -17.17 -26.81
N LEU A 699 52.27 -17.53 -27.13
CA LEU A 699 53.05 -16.92 -28.22
C LEU A 699 52.53 -17.37 -29.59
N GLY A 700 51.81 -18.50 -29.64
CA GLY A 700 51.17 -19.03 -30.85
C GLY A 700 52.12 -19.83 -31.73
N ARG A 701 53.23 -20.27 -31.14
CA ARG A 701 54.23 -21.17 -31.73
C ARG A 701 53.78 -22.64 -31.64
N VAL A 702 52.92 -22.95 -30.67
CA VAL A 702 52.23 -24.23 -30.53
C VAL A 702 50.73 -24.00 -30.65
N ARG A 703 50.03 -24.77 -31.49
CA ARG A 703 48.59 -24.64 -31.75
C ARG A 703 47.90 -26.00 -31.83
N GLY A 704 46.90 -26.17 -30.97
CA GLY A 704 46.05 -27.35 -30.94
C GLY A 704 46.72 -28.58 -30.32
N LYS A 705 45.89 -29.54 -29.93
CA LYS A 705 46.31 -30.69 -29.11
C LYS A 705 47.48 -31.48 -29.71
N SER A 706 47.53 -31.66 -31.03
CA SER A 706 48.60 -32.44 -31.68
C SER A 706 49.97 -31.78 -31.52
N GLN A 707 50.08 -30.46 -31.74
CA GLN A 707 51.34 -29.74 -31.56
C GLN A 707 51.72 -29.62 -30.08
N GLU A 708 50.73 -29.54 -29.18
CA GLU A 708 50.99 -29.58 -27.74
C GLU A 708 51.63 -30.91 -27.31
N ILE A 709 51.12 -32.04 -27.83
CA ILE A 709 51.69 -33.38 -27.59
C ILE A 709 53.13 -33.47 -28.12
N GLU A 710 53.37 -32.98 -29.35
CA GLU A 710 54.71 -33.00 -29.94
C GLU A 710 55.70 -32.16 -29.12
N PHE A 711 55.29 -30.97 -28.70
CA PHE A 711 56.09 -30.09 -27.87
C PHE A 711 56.44 -30.75 -26.53
N VAL A 712 55.43 -31.28 -25.82
CA VAL A 712 55.65 -31.97 -24.54
C VAL A 712 56.55 -33.19 -24.73
N GLY A 713 56.39 -33.96 -25.81
CA GLY A 713 57.25 -35.10 -26.14
C GLY A 713 58.72 -34.69 -26.34
N LYS A 714 59.00 -33.57 -27.01
CA LYS A 714 60.36 -33.02 -27.16
C LYS A 714 60.95 -32.61 -25.81
N VAL A 715 60.16 -31.95 -24.96
CA VAL A 715 60.59 -31.54 -23.61
C VAL A 715 60.93 -32.75 -22.73
N ILE A 716 60.12 -33.82 -22.77
CA ILE A 716 60.37 -35.08 -22.03
C ILE A 716 61.65 -35.77 -22.51
N LYS A 717 61.88 -35.84 -23.83
CA LYS A 717 63.11 -36.41 -24.41
C LYS A 717 64.37 -35.63 -24.01
N ASN A 718 64.28 -34.31 -23.92
CA ASN A 718 65.40 -33.49 -23.49
C ASN A 718 65.69 -33.65 -21.98
N LEU A 719 64.66 -33.81 -21.15
CA LEU A 719 64.80 -34.08 -19.71
C LEU A 719 65.39 -35.46 -19.41
N THR A 720 65.11 -36.46 -20.26
CA THR A 720 65.68 -37.82 -20.13
C THR A 720 67.15 -37.87 -20.55
N LYS A 721 67.58 -37.11 -21.57
CA LYS A 721 69.01 -36.99 -21.94
C LYS A 721 69.87 -36.34 -20.85
N ILE A 722 69.38 -35.28 -20.18
CA ILE A 722 70.13 -34.55 -19.13
C ILE A 722 70.37 -35.41 -17.88
N ASN A 723 69.51 -36.40 -17.59
CA ASN A 723 69.72 -37.33 -16.47
C ASN A 723 70.72 -38.45 -16.78
N ILE A 724 70.97 -38.76 -18.06
CA ILE A 724 71.96 -39.75 -18.49
C ILE A 724 73.38 -39.16 -18.40
N ASP A 725 73.57 -37.88 -18.75
CA ASP A 725 74.87 -37.18 -18.64
C ASP A 725 75.28 -36.80 -17.20
N LYS A 726 74.39 -36.93 -16.20
CA LYS A 726 74.71 -36.70 -14.78
C LYS A 726 74.94 -37.99 -13.99
N SER A 727 74.79 -39.15 -14.64
CA SER A 727 75.02 -40.47 -14.07
C SER A 727 76.20 -41.22 -14.72
N GLN A 728 76.93 -40.52 -15.60
CA GLN A 728 78.34 -40.77 -15.95
C GLN A 728 79.19 -39.75 -15.19
#